data_AF-A0A8K0J1W1-F1
#
_entry.id   AF-A0A8K0J1W1-F1
#
_cell.length_a   1.000
_cell.length_b   1.000
_cell.length_c   1.000
_cell.angle_alpha   90.00
_cell.angle_beta   90.00
_cell.angle_gamma   90.00
#
_symmetry.space_group_name_H-M   'P 1'
#
loop_
_entity.id
_entity.type
_entity.pdbx_description
1 polymer ?
#
loop_
_entity_poly.entity_id
_entity_poly.type
_entity_poly.pdbx_seq_one_letter_code
_entity_poly.pdbx_strand_id
1 'polypeptide(L)'
;MRRTLPSALLLGLSSLAAAVFRDEVGDIDFHYSLVGLPQQETTFFHRPRKDDKASLLYTLGDVGVVGAINPSNGNVVWRHQVSHGIARGGGHLRAPEGENWVVSGHGSKVQAWDALTGRNIWDMHFKGQVKDVEIMEMTETSRKDVLALFDEDGVTVLRRLHGALGNVVWEFRETSKDVPVQVSTNIAHVHVLSLHGSPGSYNLKTTSLDTATGHRVDHWLIGSKGDIHGAEDVMFVGANSAAPIAAWTSHGLSRLSINVLGTKTKQDVNLPDDTVSARVHAPHLTQSLPHFLLHIATKTGHKAEVYHTNLKTGQVSKAYDLPHLAGRGAFSVSSDAANVYFTRIASQEVTVLSSESHGVLARWPYRAEDEDGHAVQAVSEVVQKAGGKEYAVRSAALTESHDWVLIRNGKVDWTRHEGLSGAVAAVWADIPEVEKLAQVLAEEAHANPAAAFVHRVKRHLADLQHLPAYLARVPQRIADSVLGAGSAGTKQALHRDVFGFNKIVVLATHRGRFYGLDTGHHGKVLWSKAVFHPHQGAPLCIKGMVAQDSGGLVSVVGSNGERAVIRALTGQVVEKGAHETGSSSAKIVSTVAIRGGSTKWLLALASDGLPAPHVPIEALPEDTIVVRDGDQGLKGIKLASEDGKTSRTDMWHFRVGKGERIVDVATLLDHNPIASIGRVLGDRKVAYKYLNPNTVVVAIVHEAASWLSIQLIDTISGQVLSSQTYNGVDATKSVSCAMAENWYACTFFGNYAVSDGTNRTIKGYQLVTSDLFESPESNDRGPLGDDETFSSLNPVDTPSGVPLPWVASQAVVLSQPLQKLTTTQTLQGIASRQLLAYLPESRGILALPRQIIDPRRPVDREPTAAEVEAESLVKYSPQLEIDARGIISHELDVVGVEDIITTPAAVESTSLLLAYGVDVFGTRLTPSGLFDILGKGFNKISLVGTVLALFAGVLFLAPV
;
A
#
# COMPACT_ATOMS: atom_id res chain seq x y z
N MET A 1 38.90 7.96 -51.88
CA MET A 1 38.65 6.92 -50.86
C MET A 1 37.89 7.54 -49.70
N ARG A 2 36.56 7.46 -49.77
CA ARG A 2 35.60 7.83 -48.74
C ARG A 2 34.90 6.53 -48.31
N ARG A 3 34.47 6.48 -47.04
CA ARG A 3 33.58 5.49 -46.40
C ARG A 3 34.26 4.35 -45.63
N THR A 4 34.63 4.62 -44.37
CA THR A 4 34.54 3.67 -43.25
C THR A 4 34.54 4.44 -41.91
N LEU A 5 33.67 5.45 -41.76
CA LEU A 5 33.42 6.11 -40.48
C LEU A 5 31.96 6.13 -39.97
N PRO A 6 30.96 5.43 -40.56
CA PRO A 6 29.63 5.39 -39.94
C PRO A 6 29.47 4.25 -38.91
N SER A 7 30.38 3.28 -38.82
CA SER A 7 30.19 2.10 -37.97
C SER A 7 30.46 2.32 -36.47
N ALA A 8 31.30 3.31 -36.12
CA ALA A 8 31.55 3.65 -34.71
C ALA A 8 30.45 4.56 -34.11
N LEU A 9 29.78 5.38 -34.93
CA LEU A 9 28.66 6.21 -34.47
C LEU A 9 27.37 5.39 -34.26
N LEU A 10 27.21 4.26 -34.95
CA LEU A 10 26.07 3.36 -34.78
C LEU A 10 26.17 2.47 -33.51
N LEU A 11 27.37 2.30 -32.94
CA LEU A 11 27.56 1.61 -31.64
C LEU A 11 27.46 2.56 -30.44
N GLY A 12 27.54 3.88 -30.64
CA GLY A 12 27.24 4.88 -29.60
C GLY A 12 25.75 5.23 -29.48
N LEU A 13 24.93 4.78 -30.43
CA LEU A 13 23.47 4.99 -30.47
C LEU A 13 22.67 3.74 -30.09
N SER A 14 23.32 2.64 -29.68
CA SER A 14 22.64 1.51 -29.05
C SER A 14 22.25 1.88 -27.62
N SER A 15 21.13 2.59 -27.52
CA SER A 15 20.21 2.66 -26.38
C SER A 15 20.85 2.54 -24.99
N LEU A 16 21.05 3.68 -24.33
CA LEU A 16 20.79 3.76 -22.88
C LEU A 16 19.30 3.40 -22.71
N ALA A 17 19.00 2.10 -22.66
CA ALA A 17 17.64 1.61 -22.54
C ALA A 17 17.18 1.94 -21.11
N ALA A 18 16.41 3.01 -20.98
CA ALA A 18 15.77 3.41 -19.73
C ALA A 18 14.57 2.51 -19.37
N ALA A 19 14.30 1.45 -20.14
CA ALA A 19 13.13 0.58 -20.01
C ALA A 19 13.52 -0.83 -19.54
N VAL A 20 12.63 -1.46 -18.79
CA VAL A 20 12.72 -2.89 -18.42
C VAL A 20 12.69 -3.73 -19.69
N PHE A 21 13.63 -4.68 -19.84
CA PHE A 21 13.61 -5.58 -20.99
C PHE A 21 12.45 -6.56 -20.89
N ARG A 22 11.87 -6.96 -22.02
CA ARG A 22 10.71 -7.88 -22.05
C ARG A 22 11.01 -9.23 -21.37
N ASP A 23 12.26 -9.68 -21.41
CA ASP A 23 12.74 -10.91 -20.75
C ASP A 23 13.13 -10.71 -19.27
N GLU A 24 12.99 -9.50 -18.73
CA GLU A 24 13.14 -9.19 -17.31
C GLU A 24 11.79 -9.00 -16.59
N VAL A 25 10.72 -8.73 -17.34
CA VAL A 25 9.35 -8.63 -16.80
C VAL A 25 8.94 -9.97 -16.18
N GLY A 26 8.54 -9.93 -14.91
CA GLY A 26 8.20 -11.10 -14.09
C GLY A 26 9.42 -11.81 -13.47
N ASP A 27 10.64 -11.48 -13.90
CA ASP A 27 11.88 -12.08 -13.42
C ASP A 27 12.51 -11.27 -12.27
N ILE A 28 12.54 -9.94 -12.41
CA ILE A 28 13.17 -9.02 -11.44
C ILE A 28 12.17 -8.29 -10.55
N ASP A 29 10.89 -8.34 -10.91
CA ASP A 29 9.81 -7.64 -10.26
C ASP A 29 8.71 -8.57 -9.75
N PHE A 30 7.87 -8.00 -8.89
CA PHE A 30 6.66 -8.64 -8.41
C PHE A 30 5.61 -7.59 -8.06
N HIS A 31 4.35 -7.98 -8.19
CA HIS A 31 3.22 -7.10 -7.91
C HIS A 31 2.08 -7.86 -7.25
N TYR A 32 1.67 -7.37 -6.08
CA TYR A 32 0.41 -7.72 -5.45
C TYR A 32 -0.64 -6.71 -5.88
N SER A 33 -1.45 -7.08 -6.88
CA SER A 33 -2.60 -6.29 -7.34
C SER A 33 -3.80 -6.54 -6.41
N LEU A 34 -3.96 -5.75 -5.36
CA LEU A 34 -4.93 -5.97 -4.29
C LEU A 34 -6.22 -5.17 -4.47
N VAL A 35 -7.30 -5.64 -3.84
CA VAL A 35 -8.60 -4.93 -3.78
C VAL A 35 -8.98 -4.58 -2.34
N GLY A 36 -8.24 -5.07 -1.35
CA GLY A 36 -8.54 -4.89 0.06
C GLY A 36 -9.29 -6.07 0.65
N LEU A 37 -9.58 -6.01 1.95
CA LEU A 37 -10.34 -7.06 2.61
C LEU A 37 -11.77 -7.04 2.09
N PRO A 38 -12.24 -8.13 1.45
CA PRO A 38 -13.63 -8.21 0.99
C PRO A 38 -14.58 -8.09 2.17
N GLN A 39 -15.59 -7.22 2.02
CA GLN A 39 -16.65 -7.08 3.02
C GLN A 39 -17.85 -7.94 2.63
N GLN A 40 -18.52 -8.53 3.62
CA GLN A 40 -19.60 -9.48 3.38
C GLN A 40 -20.77 -8.85 2.59
N GLU A 41 -21.08 -7.60 2.86
CA GLU A 41 -22.17 -6.82 2.28
C GLU A 41 -21.85 -6.21 0.91
N THR A 42 -20.60 -6.23 0.48
CA THR A 42 -20.14 -5.72 -0.82
C THR A 42 -19.48 -6.78 -1.70
N THR A 43 -19.41 -8.03 -1.25
CA THR A 43 -18.80 -9.12 -2.00
C THR A 43 -19.87 -10.08 -2.49
N PHE A 44 -19.86 -10.45 -3.76
CA PHE A 44 -20.83 -11.40 -4.32
C PHE A 44 -20.36 -11.99 -5.66
N PHE A 45 -20.94 -13.13 -6.02
CA PHE A 45 -20.83 -13.66 -7.38
C PHE A 45 -21.90 -13.02 -8.26
N HIS A 46 -21.52 -12.54 -9.44
CA HIS A 46 -22.45 -11.98 -10.42
C HIS A 46 -22.07 -12.36 -11.84
N ARG A 47 -23.08 -12.56 -12.71
CA ARG A 47 -22.85 -12.91 -14.11
C ARG A 47 -22.68 -11.63 -14.91
N PRO A 48 -21.52 -11.40 -15.54
CA PRO A 48 -21.26 -10.14 -16.26
C PRO A 48 -22.15 -9.97 -17.50
N ARG A 49 -22.69 -11.06 -18.05
CA ARG A 49 -23.67 -11.05 -19.13
C ARG A 49 -24.80 -12.01 -18.81
N LYS A 50 -26.00 -11.71 -19.31
CA LYS A 50 -27.20 -12.52 -19.10
C LYS A 50 -27.06 -13.97 -19.60
N ASP A 51 -26.38 -14.15 -20.73
CA ASP A 51 -26.19 -15.47 -21.37
C ASP A 51 -24.97 -16.24 -20.83
N ASP A 52 -24.10 -15.58 -20.05
CA ASP A 52 -22.91 -16.22 -19.50
C ASP A 52 -23.29 -17.19 -18.38
N LYS A 53 -22.73 -18.40 -18.43
CA LYS A 53 -22.87 -19.37 -17.33
C LYS A 53 -21.87 -19.12 -16.20
N ALA A 54 -20.82 -18.34 -16.46
CA ALA A 54 -19.73 -18.10 -15.53
C ALA A 54 -19.91 -16.76 -14.82
N SER A 55 -20.06 -16.81 -13.50
CA SER A 55 -20.05 -15.61 -12.65
C SER A 55 -18.61 -15.16 -12.36
N LEU A 56 -18.39 -13.85 -12.32
CA LEU A 56 -17.20 -13.22 -11.75
C LEU A 56 -17.44 -12.92 -10.26
N LEU A 57 -16.36 -12.71 -9.51
CA LEU A 57 -16.41 -12.38 -8.09
C LEU A 57 -16.15 -10.88 -7.93
N TYR A 58 -17.14 -10.13 -7.45
CA TYR A 58 -17.04 -8.69 -7.27
C TYR A 58 -16.87 -8.37 -5.79
N THR A 59 -16.13 -7.31 -5.50
CA THR A 59 -15.95 -6.79 -4.15
C THR A 59 -15.69 -5.29 -4.17
N LEU A 60 -16.16 -4.60 -3.14
CA LEU A 60 -15.61 -3.31 -2.71
C LEU A 60 -14.88 -3.57 -1.40
N GLY A 61 -13.54 -3.60 -1.45
CA GLY A 61 -12.72 -3.87 -0.28
C GLY A 61 -12.64 -2.67 0.67
N ASP A 62 -12.21 -2.93 1.90
CA ASP A 62 -12.11 -1.92 2.96
C ASP A 62 -11.19 -0.74 2.65
N VAL A 63 -10.24 -0.89 1.73
CA VAL A 63 -9.34 0.19 1.27
C VAL A 63 -9.95 1.07 0.17
N GLY A 64 -11.21 0.83 -0.22
CA GLY A 64 -11.94 1.66 -1.19
C GLY A 64 -11.63 1.34 -2.64
N VAL A 65 -11.28 0.08 -2.93
CA VAL A 65 -11.10 -0.44 -4.29
C VAL A 65 -12.28 -1.35 -4.64
N VAL A 66 -12.99 -0.99 -5.71
CA VAL A 66 -13.99 -1.85 -6.33
C VAL A 66 -13.32 -2.65 -7.44
N GLY A 67 -13.63 -3.93 -7.56
CA GLY A 67 -13.07 -4.75 -8.63
C GLY A 67 -13.80 -6.06 -8.87
N ALA A 68 -13.49 -6.64 -10.02
CA ALA A 68 -13.93 -7.98 -10.42
C ALA A 68 -12.72 -8.92 -10.48
N ILE A 69 -12.84 -10.06 -9.83
CA ILE A 69 -11.84 -11.13 -9.77
C ILE A 69 -12.34 -12.33 -10.55
N ASN A 70 -11.45 -12.98 -11.29
CA ASN A 70 -11.74 -14.22 -11.97
C ASN A 70 -11.70 -15.38 -10.95
N PRO A 71 -12.83 -16.08 -10.71
CA PRO A 71 -12.84 -17.18 -9.73
C PRO A 71 -11.98 -18.37 -10.13
N SER A 72 -11.58 -18.53 -11.39
CA SER A 72 -10.78 -19.70 -11.79
C SER A 72 -9.31 -19.64 -11.36
N ASN A 73 -8.75 -18.44 -11.18
CA ASN A 73 -7.33 -18.25 -10.91
C ASN A 73 -7.02 -17.14 -9.89
N GLY A 74 -8.05 -16.39 -9.45
CA GLY A 74 -7.87 -15.29 -8.51
C GLY A 74 -7.29 -14.03 -9.15
N ASN A 75 -7.12 -13.96 -10.47
CA ASN A 75 -6.56 -12.76 -11.11
C ASN A 75 -7.60 -11.63 -11.16
N VAL A 76 -7.11 -10.39 -11.05
CA VAL A 76 -7.93 -9.19 -11.26
C VAL A 76 -8.34 -9.14 -12.74
N VAL A 77 -9.64 -8.95 -12.99
CA VAL A 77 -10.18 -8.66 -14.33
C VAL A 77 -10.15 -7.16 -14.58
N TRP A 78 -10.66 -6.39 -13.62
CA TRP A 78 -10.58 -4.93 -13.59
C TRP A 78 -10.74 -4.45 -12.15
N ARG A 79 -10.24 -3.25 -11.85
CA ARG A 79 -10.41 -2.58 -10.56
C ARG A 79 -10.27 -1.07 -10.66
N HIS A 80 -10.94 -0.36 -9.75
CA HIS A 80 -10.90 1.09 -9.62
C HIS A 80 -10.86 1.50 -8.16
N GLN A 81 -10.02 2.48 -7.85
CA GLN A 81 -10.03 3.13 -6.55
C GLN A 81 -11.12 4.21 -6.55
N VAL A 82 -12.17 4.02 -5.74
CA VAL A 82 -13.33 4.94 -5.65
C VAL A 82 -13.20 5.89 -4.46
N SER A 83 -12.31 5.60 -3.51
CA SER A 83 -11.95 6.48 -2.41
C SER A 83 -10.78 7.40 -2.76
N HIS A 84 -10.70 8.54 -2.06
CA HIS A 84 -9.46 9.33 -2.03
C HIS A 84 -8.52 8.76 -0.96
N GLY A 85 -7.35 8.27 -1.37
CA GLY A 85 -6.40 7.58 -0.46
C GLY A 85 -6.89 6.20 -0.02
N ILE A 86 -6.24 5.62 0.99
CA ILE A 86 -6.65 4.35 1.60
C ILE A 86 -7.93 4.59 2.42
N ALA A 87 -9.06 4.07 1.95
CA ALA A 87 -10.31 4.11 2.72
C ALA A 87 -10.20 3.26 3.99
N ARG A 88 -11.15 3.46 4.90
CA ARG A 88 -11.24 2.75 6.19
C ARG A 88 -12.60 2.09 6.30
N GLY A 89 -12.91 1.24 5.33
CA GLY A 89 -14.23 0.69 5.11
C GLY A 89 -15.22 1.72 4.57
N GLY A 90 -16.48 1.31 4.53
CA GLY A 90 -17.58 2.09 3.99
C GLY A 90 -17.70 2.00 2.47
N GLY A 91 -18.81 2.56 1.99
CA GLY A 91 -19.25 2.39 0.61
C GLY A 91 -20.12 1.15 0.41
N HIS A 92 -20.74 1.08 -0.76
CA HIS A 92 -21.77 0.11 -1.10
C HIS A 92 -21.50 -0.42 -2.49
N LEU A 93 -21.73 -1.71 -2.70
CA LEU A 93 -21.66 -2.36 -4.01
C LEU A 93 -22.90 -3.23 -4.20
N ARG A 94 -23.58 -3.06 -5.33
CA ARG A 94 -24.73 -3.89 -5.71
C ARG A 94 -24.66 -4.26 -7.17
N ALA A 95 -25.20 -5.43 -7.50
CA ALA A 95 -25.39 -5.88 -8.86
C ALA A 95 -26.88 -6.18 -9.11
N PRO A 96 -27.47 -5.71 -10.21
CA PRO A 96 -28.81 -6.09 -10.60
C PRO A 96 -28.76 -7.48 -11.27
N GLU A 97 -29.52 -8.44 -10.74
CA GLU A 97 -29.60 -9.77 -11.35
C GLU A 97 -30.00 -9.69 -12.83
N GLY A 98 -29.28 -10.37 -13.71
CA GLY A 98 -29.58 -10.40 -15.15
C GLY A 98 -29.15 -9.17 -15.94
N GLU A 99 -28.54 -8.17 -15.31
CA GLU A 99 -27.97 -6.99 -15.96
C GLU A 99 -26.44 -7.07 -16.07
N ASN A 100 -25.88 -6.36 -17.04
CA ASN A 100 -24.44 -6.34 -17.32
C ASN A 100 -23.67 -5.23 -16.61
N TRP A 101 -24.21 -4.66 -15.53
CA TRP A 101 -23.58 -3.57 -14.80
C TRP A 101 -23.60 -3.80 -13.29
N VAL A 102 -22.70 -3.11 -12.58
CA VAL A 102 -22.64 -3.05 -11.11
C VAL A 102 -22.58 -1.60 -10.67
N VAL A 103 -23.15 -1.27 -9.51
CA VAL A 103 -23.16 0.10 -8.99
C VAL A 103 -22.43 0.18 -7.67
N SER A 104 -21.54 1.17 -7.56
CA SER A 104 -20.83 1.50 -6.33
C SER A 104 -21.26 2.88 -5.82
N GLY A 105 -21.46 3.01 -4.52
CA GLY A 105 -21.63 4.30 -3.84
C GLY A 105 -20.56 4.49 -2.78
N HIS A 106 -19.83 5.61 -2.82
CA HIS A 106 -18.82 5.92 -1.81
C HIS A 106 -18.63 7.45 -1.69
N GLY A 107 -18.52 7.95 -0.46
CA GLY A 107 -18.43 9.40 -0.22
C GLY A 107 -19.65 10.10 -0.79
N SER A 108 -19.47 11.07 -1.67
CA SER A 108 -20.53 11.82 -2.36
C SER A 108 -20.85 11.30 -3.78
N LYS A 109 -20.22 10.19 -4.19
CA LYS A 109 -20.32 9.66 -5.55
C LYS A 109 -21.12 8.36 -5.63
N VAL A 110 -21.89 8.23 -6.69
CA VAL A 110 -22.54 6.98 -7.11
C VAL A 110 -22.19 6.74 -8.56
N GLN A 111 -21.67 5.57 -8.86
CA GLN A 111 -21.10 5.23 -10.16
C GLN A 111 -21.57 3.85 -10.59
N ALA A 112 -21.92 3.70 -11.87
CA ALA A 112 -22.17 2.39 -12.46
C ALA A 112 -21.01 1.98 -13.38
N TRP A 113 -20.72 0.69 -13.39
CA TRP A 113 -19.62 0.08 -14.11
C TRP A 113 -20.16 -1.06 -14.96
N ASP A 114 -19.68 -1.18 -16.19
CA ASP A 114 -19.89 -2.39 -16.98
C ASP A 114 -19.22 -3.57 -16.25
N ALA A 115 -20.02 -4.60 -15.96
CA ALA A 115 -19.62 -5.70 -15.09
C ALA A 115 -18.44 -6.51 -15.68
N LEU A 116 -18.36 -6.61 -17.01
CA LEU A 116 -17.28 -7.36 -17.67
C LEU A 116 -15.98 -6.56 -17.79
N THR A 117 -16.09 -5.30 -18.23
CA THR A 117 -14.93 -4.49 -18.65
C THR A 117 -14.47 -3.49 -17.60
N GLY A 118 -15.29 -3.22 -16.59
CA GLY A 118 -15.04 -2.19 -15.59
C GLY A 118 -15.10 -0.77 -16.15
N ARG A 119 -15.63 -0.56 -17.37
CA ARG A 119 -15.80 0.79 -17.91
C ARG A 119 -16.90 1.52 -17.14
N ASN A 120 -16.64 2.77 -16.77
CA ASN A 120 -17.67 3.60 -16.16
C ASN A 120 -18.79 3.85 -17.19
N ILE A 121 -20.03 3.58 -16.80
CA ILE A 121 -21.23 3.83 -17.62
C ILE A 121 -21.74 5.25 -17.34
N TRP A 122 -21.83 5.60 -16.06
CA TRP A 122 -22.15 6.95 -15.59
C TRP A 122 -21.55 7.19 -14.20
N ASP A 123 -21.33 8.46 -13.88
CA ASP A 123 -20.80 8.96 -12.60
C ASP A 123 -21.64 10.16 -12.15
N MET A 124 -22.27 10.04 -10.99
CA MET A 124 -23.08 11.09 -10.41
C MET A 124 -22.49 11.55 -9.08
N HIS A 125 -22.34 12.86 -8.94
CA HIS A 125 -21.88 13.51 -7.72
C HIS A 125 -23.02 14.29 -7.07
N PHE A 126 -23.30 13.98 -5.81
CA PHE A 126 -24.36 14.64 -5.04
C PHE A 126 -23.78 15.29 -3.79
N LYS A 127 -24.54 16.19 -3.16
CA LYS A 127 -24.19 16.71 -1.85
C LYS A 127 -24.32 15.59 -0.80
N GLY A 128 -23.54 15.69 0.27
CA GLY A 128 -23.64 14.78 1.42
C GLY A 128 -22.87 13.48 1.23
N GLN A 129 -23.10 12.54 2.14
CA GLN A 129 -22.45 11.23 2.14
C GLN A 129 -23.48 10.15 1.79
N VAL A 130 -23.14 9.28 0.84
CA VAL A 130 -23.87 8.04 0.55
C VAL A 130 -23.89 7.19 1.82
N LYS A 131 -25.08 6.76 2.21
CA LYS A 131 -25.34 5.87 3.36
C LYS A 131 -25.78 4.49 2.93
N ASP A 132 -26.40 4.37 1.76
CA ASP A 132 -26.72 3.09 1.16
C ASP A 132 -26.97 3.19 -0.33
N VAL A 133 -26.79 2.06 -1.02
CA VAL A 133 -27.20 1.88 -2.41
C VAL A 133 -27.92 0.55 -2.52
N GLU A 134 -29.07 0.55 -3.18
CA GLU A 134 -29.87 -0.65 -3.40
C GLU A 134 -30.44 -0.70 -4.82
N ILE A 135 -30.74 -1.90 -5.31
CA ILE A 135 -31.37 -2.10 -6.61
C ILE A 135 -32.88 -2.18 -6.43
N MET A 136 -33.62 -1.51 -7.30
CA MET A 136 -35.08 -1.60 -7.37
C MET A 136 -35.52 -2.09 -8.74
N GLU A 137 -36.30 -3.17 -8.77
CA GLU A 137 -36.93 -3.67 -9.99
C GLU A 137 -38.33 -3.06 -10.17
N MET A 138 -38.59 -2.55 -11.38
CA MET A 138 -39.89 -2.00 -11.74
C MET A 138 -40.84 -3.09 -12.21
N THR A 139 -41.99 -3.19 -11.55
CA THR A 139 -43.03 -4.19 -11.88
C THR A 139 -43.59 -4.04 -13.29
N GLU A 140 -43.71 -2.80 -13.80
CA GLU A 140 -44.32 -2.53 -15.11
C GLU A 140 -43.37 -2.79 -16.29
N THR A 141 -42.07 -2.59 -16.10
CA THR A 141 -41.07 -2.57 -17.20
C THR A 141 -39.97 -3.61 -17.03
N SER A 142 -39.93 -4.31 -15.89
CA SER A 142 -38.81 -5.15 -15.45
C SER A 142 -37.44 -4.44 -15.46
N ARG A 143 -37.44 -3.10 -15.56
CA ARG A 143 -36.23 -2.29 -15.53
C ARG A 143 -35.67 -2.23 -14.12
N LYS A 144 -34.35 -2.32 -14.00
CA LYS A 144 -33.64 -2.18 -12.72
C LYS A 144 -33.05 -0.78 -12.59
N ASP A 145 -33.51 -0.06 -11.58
CA ASP A 145 -33.04 1.27 -11.22
C ASP A 145 -32.22 1.23 -9.93
N VAL A 146 -31.48 2.29 -9.66
CA VAL A 146 -30.64 2.42 -8.46
C VAL A 146 -31.33 3.33 -7.46
N LEU A 147 -31.44 2.90 -6.22
CA LEU A 147 -31.80 3.74 -5.08
C LEU A 147 -30.52 4.13 -4.35
N ALA A 148 -30.29 5.44 -4.17
CA ALA A 148 -29.13 5.96 -3.47
C ALA A 148 -29.58 6.84 -2.30
N LEU A 149 -29.25 6.41 -1.09
CA LEU A 149 -29.58 7.09 0.17
C LEU A 149 -28.41 7.96 0.61
N PHE A 150 -28.68 9.22 0.96
CA PHE A 150 -27.70 10.20 1.38
C PHE A 150 -28.06 10.85 2.71
N ASP A 151 -27.02 11.23 3.45
CA ASP A 151 -27.07 12.21 4.53
C ASP A 151 -26.50 13.54 4.03
N GLU A 152 -27.38 14.52 3.79
CA GLU A 152 -27.05 15.87 3.36
C GLU A 152 -27.12 16.85 4.53
N ASP A 153 -26.12 16.80 5.41
CA ASP A 153 -26.00 17.66 6.60
C ASP A 153 -27.21 17.50 7.56
N GLY A 154 -27.61 16.25 7.84
CA GLY A 154 -28.75 15.93 8.70
C GLY A 154 -30.10 15.93 7.97
N VAL A 155 -30.09 16.04 6.63
CA VAL A 155 -31.27 15.82 5.80
C VAL A 155 -31.13 14.44 5.14
N THR A 156 -32.11 13.57 5.39
CA THR A 156 -32.19 12.28 4.70
C THR A 156 -32.68 12.51 3.28
N VAL A 157 -31.89 12.12 2.28
CA VAL A 157 -32.25 12.25 0.87
C VAL A 157 -32.16 10.91 0.18
N LEU A 158 -33.27 10.41 -0.35
CA LEU A 158 -33.29 9.23 -1.19
C LEU A 158 -33.49 9.64 -2.65
N ARG A 159 -32.64 9.16 -3.54
CA ARG A 159 -32.76 9.36 -4.99
C ARG A 159 -32.99 8.04 -5.68
N ARG A 160 -33.95 8.02 -6.60
CA ARG A 160 -34.05 6.98 -7.61
C ARG A 160 -33.32 7.45 -8.86
N LEU A 161 -32.29 6.72 -9.26
CA LEU A 161 -31.50 6.96 -10.46
C LEU A 161 -31.86 5.91 -11.51
N HIS A 162 -31.96 6.35 -12.77
CA HIS A 162 -32.17 5.44 -13.88
C HIS A 162 -30.96 4.51 -14.06
N GLY A 163 -31.17 3.18 -14.06
CA GLY A 163 -30.05 2.21 -14.02
C GLY A 163 -29.01 2.38 -15.14
N ALA A 164 -29.45 2.69 -16.37
CA ALA A 164 -28.54 2.86 -17.52
C ALA A 164 -28.02 4.29 -17.73
N LEU A 165 -28.68 5.31 -17.18
CA LEU A 165 -28.41 6.72 -17.52
C LEU A 165 -27.87 7.53 -16.33
N GLY A 166 -28.09 7.07 -15.10
CA GLY A 166 -27.71 7.75 -13.87
C GLY A 166 -28.54 9.00 -13.55
N ASN A 167 -29.44 9.46 -14.43
CA ASN A 167 -30.26 10.64 -14.16
C ASN A 167 -31.29 10.38 -13.05
N VAL A 168 -31.55 11.41 -12.25
CA VAL A 168 -32.52 11.37 -11.16
C VAL A 168 -33.93 11.28 -11.74
N VAL A 169 -34.66 10.22 -11.38
CA VAL A 169 -36.07 10.00 -11.75
C VAL A 169 -36.97 10.77 -10.77
N TRP A 170 -36.74 10.58 -9.47
CA TRP A 170 -37.38 11.34 -8.41
C TRP A 170 -36.46 11.41 -7.19
N GLU A 171 -36.78 12.34 -6.30
CA GLU A 171 -36.06 12.59 -5.06
C GLU A 171 -37.03 12.71 -3.88
N PHE A 172 -36.74 12.00 -2.79
CA PHE A 172 -37.41 12.12 -1.51
C PHE A 172 -36.48 12.82 -0.53
N ARG A 173 -36.99 13.83 0.19
CA ARG A 173 -36.25 14.57 1.22
C ARG A 173 -37.00 14.56 2.55
N GLU A 174 -36.27 14.32 3.63
CA GLU A 174 -36.79 14.39 4.98
C GLU A 174 -35.85 15.19 5.90
N THR A 175 -36.38 16.24 6.53
CA THR A 175 -35.64 17.20 7.37
C THR A 175 -35.82 16.94 8.87
N SER A 176 -36.22 15.73 9.26
CA SER A 176 -36.47 15.36 10.67
C SER A 176 -35.21 15.28 11.52
N LYS A 177 -34.02 15.42 10.90
CA LYS A 177 -32.70 15.17 11.52
C LYS A 177 -32.53 13.74 12.03
N ASP A 178 -33.33 12.82 11.52
CA ASP A 178 -33.13 11.39 11.74
C ASP A 178 -31.86 10.95 11.02
N VAL A 179 -31.14 9.97 11.58
CA VAL A 179 -29.91 9.46 10.97
C VAL A 179 -30.28 8.37 9.96
N PRO A 180 -30.07 8.57 8.64
CA PRO A 180 -30.35 7.54 7.65
C PRO A 180 -29.43 6.32 7.84
N VAL A 181 -30.02 5.13 7.78
CA VAL A 181 -29.31 3.86 7.97
C VAL A 181 -29.16 3.14 6.64
N GLN A 182 -30.25 2.60 6.10
CA GLN A 182 -30.26 1.77 4.89
C GLN A 182 -31.60 1.92 4.14
N VAL A 183 -31.62 1.51 2.88
CA VAL A 183 -32.83 1.46 2.06
C VAL A 183 -33.14 0.02 1.66
N SER A 184 -34.41 -0.34 1.66
CA SER A 184 -34.88 -1.66 1.23
C SER A 184 -36.11 -1.52 0.34
N THR A 185 -36.40 -2.57 -0.41
CA THR A 185 -37.49 -2.60 -1.39
C THR A 185 -38.26 -3.90 -1.28
N ASN A 186 -39.56 -3.82 -1.56
CA ASN A 186 -40.36 -4.96 -1.95
C ASN A 186 -41.12 -4.63 -3.25
N ILE A 187 -42.00 -5.54 -3.69
CA ILE A 187 -42.78 -5.39 -4.93
C ILE A 187 -43.68 -4.15 -4.91
N ALA A 188 -44.09 -3.66 -3.73
CA ALA A 188 -45.09 -2.60 -3.59
C ALA A 188 -44.49 -1.24 -3.19
N HIS A 189 -43.46 -1.22 -2.35
CA HIS A 189 -42.97 -0.02 -1.66
C HIS A 189 -41.45 0.01 -1.51
N VAL A 190 -40.91 1.22 -1.44
CA VAL A 190 -39.54 1.49 -1.00
C VAL A 190 -39.56 1.86 0.48
N HIS A 191 -38.73 1.20 1.29
CA HIS A 191 -38.63 1.44 2.72
C HIS A 191 -37.31 2.15 3.03
N VAL A 192 -37.39 3.37 3.55
CA VAL A 192 -36.24 4.11 4.06
C VAL A 192 -36.16 3.90 5.57
N LEU A 193 -35.04 3.37 6.04
CA LEU A 193 -34.80 3.15 7.46
C LEU A 193 -33.90 4.25 8.01
N SER A 194 -34.35 4.86 9.10
CA SER A 194 -33.61 5.90 9.82
C SER A 194 -33.72 5.73 11.32
N LEU A 195 -32.74 6.27 12.05
CA LEU A 195 -32.76 6.30 13.52
C LEU A 195 -33.42 7.59 13.99
N HIS A 196 -34.50 7.44 14.75
CA HIS A 196 -35.27 8.54 15.32
C HIS A 196 -35.14 8.54 16.84
N GLY A 197 -34.69 9.66 17.41
CA GLY A 197 -34.53 9.79 18.86
C GLY A 197 -33.37 10.71 19.25
N SER A 198 -32.88 10.52 20.46
CA SER A 198 -31.73 11.25 20.99
C SER A 198 -30.44 10.45 20.79
N PRO A 199 -29.26 11.09 20.68
CA PRO A 199 -27.98 10.39 20.62
C PRO A 199 -27.83 9.32 21.71
N GLY A 200 -27.55 8.08 21.30
CA GLY A 200 -27.42 6.93 22.20
C GLY A 200 -28.75 6.29 22.65
N SER A 201 -29.91 6.78 22.20
CA SER A 201 -31.21 6.16 22.45
C SER A 201 -32.17 6.40 21.30
N TYR A 202 -32.12 5.49 20.33
CA TYR A 202 -32.88 5.55 19.09
C TYR A 202 -33.98 4.50 19.03
N ASN A 203 -35.04 4.84 18.29
CA ASN A 203 -35.97 3.88 17.70
C ASN A 203 -35.69 3.77 16.21
N LEU A 204 -35.97 2.61 15.63
CA LEU A 204 -35.91 2.40 14.19
C LEU A 204 -37.18 2.97 13.54
N LYS A 205 -37.04 4.03 12.76
CA LYS A 205 -38.11 4.59 11.94
C LYS A 205 -38.05 3.95 10.56
N THR A 206 -39.19 3.42 10.11
CA THR A 206 -39.34 2.96 8.73
C THR A 206 -40.33 3.88 8.02
N THR A 207 -39.89 4.48 6.93
CA THR A 207 -40.70 5.34 6.07
C THR A 207 -40.97 4.61 4.75
N SER A 208 -42.23 4.34 4.46
CA SER A 208 -42.67 3.67 3.23
C SER A 208 -42.98 4.71 2.15
N LEU A 209 -42.43 4.52 0.97
CA LEU A 209 -42.58 5.38 -0.21
C LEU A 209 -43.20 4.61 -1.36
N ASP A 210 -43.94 5.33 -2.20
CA ASP A 210 -44.43 4.85 -3.48
C ASP A 210 -43.27 4.70 -4.48
N THR A 211 -43.21 3.56 -5.18
CA THR A 211 -42.08 3.21 -6.06
C THR A 211 -42.00 4.11 -7.30
N ALA A 212 -43.15 4.56 -7.81
CA ALA A 212 -43.25 5.36 -9.03
C ALA A 212 -42.96 6.85 -8.77
N THR A 213 -43.52 7.41 -7.70
CA THR A 213 -43.50 8.85 -7.43
C THR A 213 -42.52 9.28 -6.34
N GLY A 214 -42.09 8.36 -5.46
CA GLY A 214 -41.27 8.69 -4.29
C GLY A 214 -42.04 9.39 -3.17
N HIS A 215 -43.36 9.56 -3.28
CA HIS A 215 -44.18 10.16 -2.23
C HIS A 215 -44.31 9.22 -1.03
N ARG A 216 -44.31 9.80 0.17
CA ARG A 216 -44.49 9.06 1.42
C ARG A 216 -45.91 8.52 1.53
N VAL A 217 -46.02 7.20 1.70
CA VAL A 217 -47.26 6.46 1.88
C VAL A 217 -47.60 6.34 3.37
N ASP A 218 -46.66 5.85 4.18
CA ASP A 218 -46.80 5.72 5.64
C ASP A 218 -45.42 5.82 6.31
N HIS A 219 -45.39 5.97 7.63
CA HIS A 219 -44.19 5.78 8.44
C HIS A 219 -44.55 5.26 9.83
N TRP A 220 -43.65 4.50 10.44
CA TRP A 220 -43.85 3.99 11.79
C TRP A 220 -42.52 3.84 12.52
N LEU A 221 -42.60 3.81 13.84
CA LEU A 221 -41.47 3.67 14.75
C LEU A 221 -41.53 2.30 15.41
N ILE A 222 -40.43 1.56 15.38
CA ILE A 222 -40.26 0.27 16.01
C ILE A 222 -39.02 0.30 16.89
N GLY A 223 -39.13 -0.24 18.10
CA GLY A 223 -38.03 -0.26 19.05
C GLY A 223 -38.52 -0.03 20.46
N SER A 224 -37.69 -0.39 21.43
CA SER A 224 -37.84 0.02 22.82
C SER A 224 -36.72 0.99 23.15
N LYS A 225 -36.99 2.01 23.98
CA LYS A 225 -35.98 3.01 24.34
C LYS A 225 -34.73 2.33 24.90
N GLY A 226 -33.58 2.58 24.28
CA GLY A 226 -32.29 2.01 24.69
C GLY A 226 -31.92 0.68 24.01
N ASP A 227 -32.72 0.18 23.05
CA ASP A 227 -32.32 -0.99 22.26
C ASP A 227 -31.21 -0.64 21.25
N ILE A 228 -31.32 0.53 20.58
CA ILE A 228 -30.41 1.00 19.52
C ILE A 228 -29.69 2.26 20.00
N HIS A 229 -28.36 2.22 20.02
CA HIS A 229 -27.49 3.34 20.41
C HIS A 229 -26.89 4.04 19.19
N GLY A 230 -26.70 3.32 18.08
CA GLY A 230 -26.16 3.84 16.83
C GLY A 230 -26.55 2.98 15.62
N ALA A 231 -26.07 3.37 14.43
CA ALA A 231 -26.37 2.67 13.18
C ALA A 231 -25.73 1.28 13.13
N GLU A 232 -24.61 1.11 13.82
CA GLU A 232 -23.87 -0.14 13.98
C GLU A 232 -24.67 -1.26 14.68
N ASP A 233 -25.67 -0.90 15.50
CA ASP A 233 -26.56 -1.87 16.14
C ASP A 233 -27.58 -2.45 15.14
N VAL A 234 -27.84 -1.75 14.02
CA VAL A 234 -28.68 -2.24 12.92
C VAL A 234 -27.82 -3.12 12.02
N MET A 235 -27.90 -4.42 12.28
CA MET A 235 -26.97 -5.40 11.73
C MET A 235 -27.26 -5.80 10.29
N PHE A 236 -28.54 -5.78 9.92
CA PHE A 236 -29.00 -6.26 8.62
C PHE A 236 -30.31 -5.62 8.22
N VAL A 237 -30.37 -5.13 6.99
CA VAL A 237 -31.62 -4.79 6.30
C VAL A 237 -31.64 -5.56 4.99
N GLY A 238 -32.54 -6.54 4.90
CA GLY A 238 -32.73 -7.32 3.69
C GLY A 238 -33.54 -6.55 2.66
N ALA A 239 -33.11 -6.59 1.41
CA ALA A 239 -33.79 -5.99 0.27
C ALA A 239 -34.00 -7.02 -0.84
N ASN A 240 -34.92 -6.73 -1.76
CA ASN A 240 -35.22 -7.56 -2.92
C ASN A 240 -35.61 -9.02 -2.58
N SER A 241 -36.12 -9.27 -1.37
CA SER A 241 -36.62 -10.59 -0.97
C SER A 241 -38.15 -10.62 -0.92
N ALA A 242 -38.74 -11.82 -0.90
CA ALA A 242 -40.18 -11.99 -0.75
C ALA A 242 -40.73 -11.36 0.55
N ALA A 243 -39.91 -11.35 1.61
CA ALA A 243 -40.20 -10.78 2.91
C ALA A 243 -38.97 -10.04 3.44
N PRO A 244 -38.77 -8.76 3.08
CA PRO A 244 -37.62 -8.00 3.56
C PRO A 244 -37.72 -7.80 5.07
N ILE A 245 -36.58 -7.91 5.75
CA ILE A 245 -36.48 -7.83 7.21
C ILE A 245 -35.43 -6.80 7.61
N ALA A 246 -35.65 -6.13 8.73
CA ALA A 246 -34.62 -5.42 9.46
C ALA A 246 -34.34 -6.13 10.79
N ALA A 247 -33.06 -6.27 11.12
CA ALA A 247 -32.62 -6.90 12.36
C ALA A 247 -31.58 -6.03 13.07
N TRP A 248 -31.75 -5.89 14.38
CA TRP A 248 -30.84 -5.13 15.25
C TRP A 248 -30.66 -5.83 16.60
N THR A 249 -29.52 -5.63 17.24
CA THR A 249 -29.23 -6.20 18.55
C THR A 249 -29.33 -5.16 19.66
N SER A 250 -29.64 -5.62 20.87
CA SER A 250 -29.44 -4.82 22.08
C SER A 250 -27.96 -4.68 22.39
N HIS A 251 -27.59 -3.57 23.05
CA HIS A 251 -26.23 -3.37 23.56
C HIS A 251 -25.80 -4.53 24.46
N GLY A 252 -24.69 -5.19 24.11
CA GLY A 252 -24.18 -6.39 24.80
C GLY A 252 -24.63 -7.74 24.24
N LEU A 253 -25.30 -7.78 23.07
CA LEU A 253 -25.65 -9.01 22.34
C LEU A 253 -26.50 -10.02 23.13
N SER A 254 -27.38 -9.56 24.02
CA SER A 254 -28.29 -10.43 24.78
C SER A 254 -29.60 -10.72 24.04
N ARG A 255 -30.04 -9.83 23.16
CA ARG A 255 -31.28 -9.96 22.39
C ARG A 255 -31.10 -9.46 20.96
N LEU A 256 -31.66 -10.20 20.01
CA LEU A 256 -31.84 -9.79 18.62
C LEU A 256 -33.32 -9.50 18.37
N SER A 257 -33.63 -8.29 17.90
CA SER A 257 -34.96 -7.90 17.46
C SER A 257 -35.03 -7.95 15.93
N ILE A 258 -36.14 -8.48 15.40
CA ILE A 258 -36.39 -8.65 13.98
C ILE A 258 -37.74 -8.01 13.64
N ASN A 259 -37.78 -7.19 12.60
CA ASN A 259 -39.00 -6.65 12.03
C ASN A 259 -39.10 -7.06 10.55
N VAL A 260 -40.27 -7.56 10.15
CA VAL A 260 -40.61 -7.73 8.73
C VAL A 260 -41.08 -6.38 8.21
N LEU A 261 -40.38 -5.83 7.22
CA LEU A 261 -40.66 -4.50 6.70
C LEU A 261 -42.06 -4.45 6.10
N GLY A 262 -42.83 -3.44 6.51
CA GLY A 262 -44.27 -3.31 6.22
C GLY A 262 -45.17 -3.71 7.39
N THR A 263 -44.62 -4.27 8.48
CA THR A 263 -45.36 -4.55 9.72
C THR A 263 -44.94 -3.61 10.84
N LYS A 264 -45.85 -3.35 11.79
CA LYS A 264 -45.63 -2.49 12.97
C LYS A 264 -45.15 -3.27 14.20
N THR A 265 -44.93 -4.58 14.06
CA THR A 265 -44.56 -5.48 15.15
C THR A 265 -43.11 -5.94 15.01
N LYS A 266 -42.43 -6.16 16.14
CA LYS A 266 -41.11 -6.80 16.19
C LYS A 266 -41.21 -8.16 16.86
N GLN A 267 -40.23 -9.00 16.58
CA GLN A 267 -40.04 -10.28 17.21
C GLN A 267 -38.65 -10.36 17.83
N ASP A 268 -38.59 -10.78 19.09
CA ASP A 268 -37.36 -10.83 19.85
C ASP A 268 -36.85 -12.27 19.98
N VAL A 269 -35.55 -12.45 19.79
CA VAL A 269 -34.81 -13.71 19.95
C VAL A 269 -33.74 -13.50 21.01
N ASN A 270 -33.73 -14.35 22.04
CA ASN A 270 -32.69 -14.31 23.06
C ASN A 270 -31.41 -14.97 22.55
N LEU A 271 -30.29 -14.27 22.71
CA LEU A 271 -28.97 -14.76 22.34
C LEU A 271 -28.29 -15.39 23.56
N PRO A 272 -27.45 -16.43 23.39
CA PRO A 272 -26.67 -17.00 24.48
C PRO A 272 -25.72 -15.99 25.15
N ASP A 273 -25.50 -16.11 26.46
CA ASP A 273 -24.63 -15.20 27.23
C ASP A 273 -23.16 -15.19 26.77
N ASP A 274 -22.71 -16.25 26.10
CA ASP A 274 -21.35 -16.39 25.56
C ASP A 274 -21.22 -15.93 24.08
N THR A 275 -22.23 -15.26 23.54
CA THR A 275 -22.25 -14.73 22.17
C THR A 275 -21.19 -13.65 21.99
N VAL A 276 -20.35 -13.82 20.97
CA VAL A 276 -19.32 -12.87 20.55
C VAL A 276 -19.82 -12.03 19.37
N SER A 277 -20.59 -12.63 18.47
CA SER A 277 -21.23 -11.92 17.37
C SER A 277 -22.46 -12.68 16.87
N ALA A 278 -23.51 -11.95 16.50
CA ALA A 278 -24.63 -12.46 15.72
C ALA A 278 -24.55 -11.91 14.29
N ARG A 279 -25.09 -12.61 13.28
CA ARG A 279 -25.23 -12.09 11.91
C ARG A 279 -26.46 -12.69 11.24
N VAL A 280 -27.14 -11.93 10.41
CA VAL A 280 -28.29 -12.41 9.62
C VAL A 280 -27.87 -12.60 8.16
N HIS A 281 -28.22 -13.75 7.59
CA HIS A 281 -28.02 -14.08 6.19
C HIS A 281 -29.39 -14.35 5.55
N ALA A 282 -29.82 -13.51 4.63
CA ALA A 282 -31.10 -13.65 3.94
C ALA A 282 -30.92 -13.63 2.41
N PRO A 283 -31.78 -14.31 1.64
CA PRO A 283 -31.76 -14.25 0.19
C PRO A 283 -32.16 -12.85 -0.32
N HIS A 284 -31.74 -12.54 -1.54
CA HIS A 284 -31.90 -11.22 -2.18
C HIS A 284 -32.72 -11.28 -3.49
N LEU A 285 -33.42 -12.41 -3.73
CA LEU A 285 -34.31 -12.57 -4.89
C LEU A 285 -35.76 -12.58 -4.44
N THR A 286 -36.63 -11.91 -5.19
CA THR A 286 -38.05 -11.75 -4.83
C THR A 286 -38.81 -13.07 -4.89
N GLN A 287 -38.35 -14.00 -5.73
CA GLN A 287 -38.86 -15.36 -5.88
C GLN A 287 -38.30 -16.36 -4.86
N SER A 288 -37.26 -16.00 -4.09
CA SER A 288 -36.67 -16.90 -3.09
C SER A 288 -37.66 -17.20 -1.97
N LEU A 289 -37.60 -18.42 -1.45
CA LEU A 289 -38.32 -18.78 -0.23
C LEU A 289 -37.99 -17.80 0.91
N PRO A 290 -38.97 -17.40 1.73
CA PRO A 290 -38.81 -16.37 2.77
C PRO A 290 -38.15 -16.95 4.03
N HIS A 291 -36.98 -17.57 3.85
CA HIS A 291 -36.13 -18.10 4.90
C HIS A 291 -34.89 -17.23 5.10
N PHE A 292 -34.46 -17.07 6.34
CA PHE A 292 -33.19 -16.45 6.67
C PHE A 292 -32.49 -17.21 7.80
N LEU A 293 -31.17 -17.06 7.86
CA LEU A 293 -30.32 -17.73 8.82
C LEU A 293 -29.72 -16.71 9.79
N LEU A 294 -29.90 -16.96 11.08
CA LEU A 294 -29.22 -16.28 12.17
C LEU A 294 -27.96 -17.07 12.53
N HIS A 295 -26.79 -16.54 12.20
CA HIS A 295 -25.50 -17.07 12.59
C HIS A 295 -25.10 -16.50 13.95
N ILE A 296 -24.77 -17.37 14.91
CA ILE A 296 -24.34 -17.00 16.26
C ILE A 296 -22.94 -17.59 16.49
N ALA A 297 -21.95 -16.72 16.60
CA ALA A 297 -20.60 -17.08 17.02
C ALA A 297 -20.48 -16.90 18.54
N THR A 298 -19.98 -17.93 19.21
CA THR A 298 -19.72 -17.91 20.66
C THR A 298 -18.22 -18.00 20.92
N LYS A 299 -17.81 -17.87 22.19
CA LYS A 299 -16.38 -17.98 22.55
C LYS A 299 -15.76 -19.33 22.20
N THR A 300 -16.56 -20.41 22.16
CA THR A 300 -16.10 -21.79 21.97
C THR A 300 -16.36 -22.33 20.57
N GLY A 301 -17.22 -21.68 19.78
CA GLY A 301 -17.61 -22.19 18.48
C GLY A 301 -18.62 -21.32 17.75
N HIS A 302 -19.39 -21.94 16.87
CA HIS A 302 -20.45 -21.27 16.12
C HIS A 302 -21.64 -22.19 15.91
N LYS A 303 -22.84 -21.61 15.90
CA LYS A 303 -24.11 -22.28 15.58
C LYS A 303 -24.95 -21.39 14.67
N ALA A 304 -26.06 -21.93 14.16
CA ALA A 304 -27.00 -21.14 13.39
C ALA A 304 -28.44 -21.60 13.62
N GLU A 305 -29.38 -20.68 13.45
CA GLU A 305 -30.81 -20.92 13.56
C GLU A 305 -31.50 -20.41 12.30
N VAL A 306 -32.35 -21.22 11.68
CA VAL A 306 -33.05 -20.86 10.45
C VAL A 306 -34.48 -20.52 10.78
N TYR A 307 -34.96 -19.41 10.21
CA TYR A 307 -36.28 -18.86 10.45
C TYR A 307 -37.06 -18.74 9.14
N HIS A 308 -38.38 -18.88 9.25
CA HIS A 308 -39.35 -18.72 8.19
C HIS A 308 -40.25 -17.52 8.47
N THR A 309 -40.44 -16.68 7.46
CA THR A 309 -41.38 -15.55 7.51
C THR A 309 -42.65 -15.91 6.75
N ASN A 310 -43.78 -15.91 7.46
CA ASN A 310 -45.09 -16.11 6.83
C ASN A 310 -45.51 -14.84 6.06
N LEU A 311 -45.56 -14.93 4.73
CA LEU A 311 -45.88 -13.79 3.86
C LEU A 311 -47.27 -13.17 4.10
N LYS A 312 -48.22 -13.93 4.65
CA LYS A 312 -49.59 -13.44 4.89
C LYS A 312 -49.72 -12.70 6.21
N THR A 313 -49.06 -13.18 7.26
CA THR A 313 -49.19 -12.63 8.62
C THR A 313 -48.01 -11.74 9.01
N GLY A 314 -46.90 -11.80 8.27
CA GLY A 314 -45.64 -11.14 8.64
C GLY A 314 -44.99 -11.75 9.89
N GLN A 315 -45.46 -12.90 10.37
CA GLN A 315 -44.93 -13.56 11.57
C GLN A 315 -43.67 -14.36 11.23
N VAL A 316 -42.64 -14.24 12.06
CA VAL A 316 -41.42 -15.04 11.95
C VAL A 316 -41.51 -16.25 12.88
N SER A 317 -41.09 -17.41 12.42
CA SER A 317 -41.07 -18.65 13.21
C SER A 317 -39.78 -19.40 12.98
N LYS A 318 -39.26 -20.09 13.99
CA LYS A 318 -38.05 -20.90 13.86
C LYS A 318 -38.39 -22.16 13.05
N ALA A 319 -37.66 -22.39 11.96
CA ALA A 319 -37.80 -23.57 11.11
C ALA A 319 -36.99 -24.75 11.67
N TYR A 320 -35.69 -24.56 11.90
CA TYR A 320 -34.80 -25.55 12.50
C TYR A 320 -33.52 -24.91 13.05
N ASP A 321 -32.77 -25.65 13.87
CA ASP A 321 -31.43 -25.27 14.34
C ASP A 321 -30.33 -26.11 13.69
N LEU A 322 -29.14 -25.52 13.62
CA LEU A 322 -27.91 -26.20 13.22
C LEU A 322 -27.02 -26.41 14.44
N PRO A 323 -26.35 -27.57 14.53
CA PRO A 323 -25.57 -27.93 15.70
C PRO A 323 -24.42 -26.94 15.92
N HIS A 324 -24.12 -26.70 17.20
CA HIS A 324 -22.93 -25.97 17.61
C HIS A 324 -21.70 -26.80 17.25
N LEU A 325 -20.78 -26.21 16.49
CA LEU A 325 -19.49 -26.82 16.16
C LEU A 325 -18.38 -25.99 16.79
N ALA A 326 -17.35 -26.68 17.26
CA ALA A 326 -16.16 -26.06 17.84
C ALA A 326 -15.38 -25.26 16.80
N GLY A 327 -14.72 -24.18 17.27
CA GLY A 327 -13.93 -23.30 16.42
C GLY A 327 -14.76 -22.30 15.61
N ARG A 328 -14.08 -21.39 14.92
CA ARG A 328 -14.72 -20.38 14.08
C ARG A 328 -15.23 -21.00 12.78
N GLY A 329 -16.27 -20.39 12.22
CA GLY A 329 -16.81 -20.78 10.93
C GLY A 329 -17.61 -19.64 10.29
N ALA A 330 -17.83 -19.76 9.00
CA ALA A 330 -18.56 -18.78 8.21
C ALA A 330 -19.82 -19.42 7.61
N PHE A 331 -20.88 -18.62 7.53
CA PHE A 331 -22.08 -18.95 6.78
C PHE A 331 -22.24 -18.00 5.59
N SER A 332 -22.89 -18.51 4.55
CA SER A 332 -23.28 -17.72 3.39
C SER A 332 -24.60 -18.24 2.84
N VAL A 333 -25.32 -17.36 2.16
CA VAL A 333 -26.61 -17.65 1.52
C VAL A 333 -26.46 -17.48 0.02
N SER A 334 -27.04 -18.42 -0.74
CA SER A 334 -27.11 -18.34 -2.20
C SER A 334 -28.48 -18.80 -2.65
N SER A 335 -29.01 -18.19 -3.70
CA SER A 335 -30.30 -18.56 -4.27
C SER A 335 -30.14 -19.04 -5.71
N ASP A 336 -30.93 -20.05 -6.08
CA ASP A 336 -31.15 -20.45 -7.47
C ASP A 336 -32.65 -20.54 -7.72
N ALA A 337 -33.17 -19.55 -8.47
CA ALA A 337 -34.59 -19.28 -8.57
C ALA A 337 -35.25 -19.17 -7.17
N ALA A 338 -36.21 -20.05 -6.87
CA ALA A 338 -36.90 -20.07 -5.58
C ALA A 338 -36.11 -20.78 -4.46
N ASN A 339 -35.16 -21.64 -4.82
CA ASN A 339 -34.40 -22.43 -3.86
C ASN A 339 -33.37 -21.56 -3.15
N VAL A 340 -33.32 -21.67 -1.82
CA VAL A 340 -32.34 -20.98 -0.99
C VAL A 340 -31.44 -22.03 -0.33
N TYR A 341 -30.13 -21.85 -0.51
CA TYR A 341 -29.10 -22.71 0.06
C TYR A 341 -28.28 -21.95 1.09
N PHE A 342 -28.01 -22.61 2.21
CA PHE A 342 -27.06 -22.14 3.21
C PHE A 342 -25.77 -22.97 3.12
N THR A 343 -24.64 -22.31 2.94
CA THR A 343 -23.32 -22.95 2.95
C THR A 343 -22.62 -22.61 4.24
N ARG A 344 -22.20 -23.64 4.98
CA ARG A 344 -21.40 -23.53 6.21
C ARG A 344 -19.98 -23.99 5.93
N ILE A 345 -19.01 -23.13 6.22
CA ILE A 345 -17.57 -23.42 6.17
C ILE A 345 -17.08 -23.52 7.61
N ALA A 346 -16.86 -24.76 8.08
CA ALA A 346 -16.31 -25.05 9.40
C ALA A 346 -14.87 -25.58 9.27
N SER A 347 -14.13 -25.68 10.37
CA SER A 347 -12.70 -26.05 10.37
C SER A 347 -12.37 -27.41 9.74
N GLN A 348 -13.33 -28.34 9.67
CA GLN A 348 -13.12 -29.71 9.19
C GLN A 348 -13.98 -30.07 7.97
N GLU A 349 -15.02 -29.28 7.68
CA GLU A 349 -15.95 -29.57 6.60
C GLU A 349 -16.60 -28.32 6.01
N VAL A 350 -16.93 -28.41 4.72
CA VAL A 350 -17.87 -27.51 4.05
C VAL A 350 -19.17 -28.26 3.83
N THR A 351 -20.29 -27.69 4.27
CA THR A 351 -21.62 -28.30 4.12
C THR A 351 -22.59 -27.35 3.44
N VAL A 352 -23.46 -27.90 2.61
CA VAL A 352 -24.55 -27.18 1.93
C VAL A 352 -25.88 -27.75 2.42
N LEU A 353 -26.79 -26.86 2.80
CA LEU A 353 -28.11 -27.20 3.32
C LEU A 353 -29.20 -26.47 2.52
N SER A 354 -30.37 -27.09 2.40
CA SER A 354 -31.57 -26.40 1.91
C SER A 354 -32.14 -25.53 3.02
N SER A 355 -32.72 -24.38 2.67
CA SER A 355 -33.48 -23.57 3.63
C SER A 355 -34.75 -24.24 4.16
N GLU A 356 -35.25 -25.28 3.51
CA GLU A 356 -36.49 -25.98 3.88
C GLU A 356 -36.26 -27.13 4.87
N SER A 357 -35.03 -27.60 5.02
CA SER A 357 -34.73 -28.74 5.89
C SER A 357 -33.32 -28.70 6.46
N HIS A 358 -33.14 -29.24 7.66
CA HIS A 358 -31.82 -29.44 8.27
C HIS A 358 -30.99 -30.55 7.60
N GLY A 359 -31.48 -31.15 6.50
CA GLY A 359 -30.78 -32.20 5.77
C GLY A 359 -29.56 -31.64 5.02
N VAL A 360 -28.40 -32.25 5.23
CA VAL A 360 -27.17 -31.89 4.50
C VAL A 360 -27.29 -32.40 3.07
N LEU A 361 -27.34 -31.48 2.11
CA LEU A 361 -27.41 -31.79 0.67
C LEU A 361 -26.07 -32.27 0.12
N ALA A 362 -24.98 -31.65 0.59
CA ALA A 362 -23.63 -32.04 0.24
C ALA A 362 -22.64 -31.69 1.35
N ARG A 363 -21.58 -32.49 1.45
CA ARG A 363 -20.51 -32.34 2.45
C ARG A 363 -19.17 -32.67 1.81
N TRP A 364 -18.18 -31.83 2.09
CA TRP A 364 -16.79 -32.05 1.69
C TRP A 364 -15.86 -31.88 2.89
N PRO A 365 -14.79 -32.68 3.01
CA PRO A 365 -13.75 -32.43 3.99
C PRO A 365 -13.07 -31.10 3.67
N TYR A 366 -12.74 -30.34 4.70
CA TYR A 366 -12.01 -29.08 4.58
C TYR A 366 -10.93 -29.01 5.64
N ARG A 367 -9.77 -28.48 5.28
CA ARG A 367 -8.71 -28.17 6.21
C ARG A 367 -8.06 -26.88 5.74
N ALA A 368 -8.00 -25.90 6.64
CA ALA A 368 -7.26 -24.68 6.39
C ALA A 368 -5.77 -25.00 6.13
N GLU A 369 -5.12 -24.21 5.27
CA GLU A 369 -3.70 -24.39 4.96
C GLU A 369 -2.81 -24.08 6.18
N ASP A 370 -3.19 -23.06 6.96
CA ASP A 370 -2.50 -22.59 8.16
C ASP A 370 -3.42 -22.55 9.40
N GLU A 371 -2.83 -22.44 10.60
CA GLU A 371 -3.58 -22.36 11.88
C GLU A 371 -4.57 -21.19 11.95
N ASP A 372 -4.24 -20.04 11.34
CA ASP A 372 -5.11 -18.85 11.27
C ASP A 372 -5.97 -18.82 9.98
N GLY A 373 -6.01 -19.92 9.22
CA GLY A 373 -6.73 -20.01 7.92
C GLY A 373 -8.24 -20.29 8.05
N HIS A 374 -8.82 -20.05 9.21
CA HIS A 374 -10.26 -20.25 9.43
C HIS A 374 -11.08 -19.14 8.78
N ALA A 375 -12.16 -19.52 8.09
CA ALA A 375 -13.06 -18.57 7.43
C ALA A 375 -13.86 -17.76 8.46
N VAL A 376 -13.83 -16.42 8.34
CA VAL A 376 -14.54 -15.46 9.19
C VAL A 376 -15.78 -14.89 8.48
N GLN A 377 -15.68 -14.73 7.16
CA GLN A 377 -16.76 -14.31 6.27
C GLN A 377 -16.68 -15.11 4.97
N ALA A 378 -17.81 -15.33 4.32
CA ALA A 378 -17.83 -16.02 3.04
C ALA A 378 -19.03 -15.60 2.18
N VAL A 379 -18.87 -15.73 0.88
CA VAL A 379 -19.95 -15.77 -0.10
C VAL A 379 -19.84 -17.03 -0.94
N SER A 380 -20.96 -17.62 -1.31
CA SER A 380 -20.97 -18.90 -2.04
C SER A 380 -21.91 -18.85 -3.23
N GLU A 381 -21.59 -19.67 -4.23
CA GLU A 381 -22.50 -20.03 -5.31
C GLU A 381 -22.64 -21.55 -5.31
N VAL A 382 -23.88 -22.00 -5.11
CA VAL A 382 -24.25 -23.41 -5.13
C VAL A 382 -24.89 -23.71 -6.48
N VAL A 383 -24.41 -24.77 -7.12
CA VAL A 383 -24.96 -25.25 -8.39
C VAL A 383 -25.42 -26.69 -8.22
N GLN A 384 -26.69 -26.96 -8.53
CA GLN A 384 -27.21 -28.32 -8.63
C GLN A 384 -26.81 -28.90 -9.99
N LYS A 385 -26.15 -30.07 -10.01
CA LYS A 385 -25.70 -30.72 -11.24
C LYS A 385 -26.86 -31.35 -12.01
N ALA A 386 -26.65 -31.56 -13.31
CA ALA A 386 -27.58 -32.30 -14.17
C ALA A 386 -27.91 -33.67 -13.56
N GLY A 387 -29.19 -33.94 -13.31
CA GLY A 387 -29.67 -35.14 -12.61
C GLY A 387 -30.15 -34.91 -11.18
N GLY A 388 -29.99 -33.69 -10.63
CA GLY A 388 -30.68 -33.21 -9.42
C GLY A 388 -30.19 -33.77 -8.08
N LYS A 389 -29.34 -34.80 -8.08
CA LYS A 389 -28.87 -35.47 -6.85
C LYS A 389 -27.52 -34.96 -6.33
N GLU A 390 -26.73 -34.31 -7.18
CA GLU A 390 -25.40 -33.83 -6.82
C GLU A 390 -25.36 -32.30 -6.81
N TYR A 391 -24.63 -31.75 -5.85
CA TYR A 391 -24.37 -30.33 -5.72
C TYR A 391 -22.88 -30.05 -5.89
N ALA A 392 -22.57 -28.84 -6.34
CA ALA A 392 -21.23 -28.27 -6.32
C ALA A 392 -21.29 -26.90 -5.65
N VAL A 393 -20.25 -26.54 -4.91
CA VAL A 393 -20.15 -25.23 -4.26
C VAL A 393 -18.79 -24.62 -4.55
N ARG A 394 -18.81 -23.33 -4.85
CA ARG A 394 -17.63 -22.47 -4.77
C ARG A 394 -17.90 -21.38 -3.75
N SER A 395 -16.95 -21.18 -2.86
CA SER A 395 -17.06 -20.20 -1.77
C SER A 395 -15.82 -19.32 -1.77
N ALA A 396 -16.02 -18.01 -1.84
CA ALA A 396 -14.96 -17.04 -1.62
C ALA A 396 -15.01 -16.62 -0.14
N ALA A 397 -13.96 -16.92 0.62
CA ALA A 397 -13.93 -16.75 2.07
C ALA A 397 -12.76 -15.87 2.50
N LEU A 398 -13.02 -14.95 3.42
CA LEU A 398 -12.00 -14.18 4.12
C LEU A 398 -11.56 -14.96 5.36
N THR A 399 -10.26 -15.16 5.51
CA THR A 399 -9.67 -15.85 6.66
C THR A 399 -9.29 -14.87 7.78
N GLU A 400 -9.00 -15.39 8.97
CA GLU A 400 -8.46 -14.61 10.10
C GLU A 400 -7.02 -14.10 9.84
N SER A 401 -6.26 -14.79 8.98
CA SER A 401 -4.99 -14.31 8.44
C SER A 401 -5.11 -13.12 7.49
N HIS A 402 -6.34 -12.68 7.18
CA HIS A 402 -6.68 -11.66 6.18
C HIS A 402 -6.39 -12.08 4.74
N ASP A 403 -6.41 -13.39 4.48
CA ASP A 403 -6.31 -13.93 3.13
C ASP A 403 -7.70 -14.13 2.54
N TRP A 404 -7.84 -13.86 1.25
CA TRP A 404 -9.04 -14.17 0.49
C TRP A 404 -8.81 -15.47 -0.26
N VAL A 405 -9.52 -16.52 0.14
CA VAL A 405 -9.38 -17.87 -0.42
C VAL A 405 -10.61 -18.25 -1.20
N LEU A 406 -10.42 -18.93 -2.34
CA LEU A 406 -11.52 -19.60 -3.01
C LEU A 406 -11.50 -21.09 -2.71
N ILE A 407 -12.59 -21.58 -2.13
CA ILE A 407 -12.79 -22.96 -1.76
C ILE A 407 -13.78 -23.58 -2.74
N ARG A 408 -13.35 -24.59 -3.50
CA ARG A 408 -14.20 -25.37 -4.41
C ARG A 408 -14.39 -26.76 -3.85
N ASN A 409 -15.63 -27.11 -3.48
CA ASN A 409 -15.97 -28.43 -2.94
C ASN A 409 -15.03 -28.88 -1.80
N GLY A 410 -14.73 -27.98 -0.85
CA GLY A 410 -13.85 -28.25 0.29
C GLY A 410 -12.33 -28.14 0.01
N LYS A 411 -11.90 -27.91 -1.23
CA LYS A 411 -10.48 -27.72 -1.59
C LYS A 411 -10.19 -26.24 -1.86
N VAL A 412 -9.12 -25.71 -1.27
CA VAL A 412 -8.59 -24.38 -1.61
C VAL A 412 -8.01 -24.42 -3.04
N ASP A 413 -8.52 -23.56 -3.91
CA ASP A 413 -8.14 -23.45 -5.33
C ASP A 413 -7.03 -22.40 -5.49
N TRP A 414 -7.24 -21.22 -4.90
CA TRP A 414 -6.24 -20.15 -4.84
C TRP A 414 -6.39 -19.33 -3.54
N THR A 415 -5.31 -18.64 -3.19
CA THR A 415 -5.18 -17.77 -2.02
C THR A 415 -4.65 -16.40 -2.48
N ARG A 416 -5.32 -15.32 -2.08
CA ARG A 416 -4.87 -13.94 -2.29
C ARG A 416 -4.59 -13.29 -0.95
N HIS A 417 -3.40 -12.73 -0.79
CA HIS A 417 -2.97 -12.05 0.44
C HIS A 417 -3.51 -10.62 0.51
N GLU A 418 -4.84 -10.45 0.49
CA GLU A 418 -5.50 -9.13 0.54
C GLU A 418 -5.15 -8.34 1.79
N GLY A 419 -4.74 -9.02 2.86
CA GLY A 419 -4.25 -8.40 4.07
C GLY A 419 -2.94 -7.63 3.93
N LEU A 420 -2.20 -7.73 2.81
CA LEU A 420 -1.08 -6.85 2.48
C LEU A 420 -1.53 -5.43 2.11
N SER A 421 -2.80 -5.26 1.74
CA SER A 421 -3.38 -3.95 1.41
C SER A 421 -3.34 -3.03 2.61
N GLY A 422 -3.31 -1.73 2.37
CA GLY A 422 -3.27 -0.75 3.43
C GLY A 422 -1.98 -0.81 4.24
N ALA A 423 -0.88 -1.12 3.56
CA ALA A 423 0.48 -1.00 4.06
C ALA A 423 0.78 0.46 4.42
N VAL A 424 1.35 0.69 5.60
CA VAL A 424 1.65 2.04 6.13
C VAL A 424 3.12 2.25 6.46
N ALA A 425 3.89 1.18 6.55
CA ALA A 425 5.34 1.24 6.70
C ALA A 425 5.97 -0.04 6.15
N ALA A 426 7.18 0.07 5.62
CA ALA A 426 8.00 -1.08 5.26
C ALA A 426 9.48 -0.79 5.53
N VAL A 427 10.26 -1.85 5.73
CA VAL A 427 11.72 -1.75 5.83
C VAL A 427 12.38 -2.95 5.17
N TRP A 428 13.53 -2.69 4.55
CA TRP A 428 14.41 -3.74 4.04
C TRP A 428 15.25 -4.32 5.18
N ALA A 429 15.30 -5.64 5.27
CA ALA A 429 16.13 -6.38 6.19
C ALA A 429 17.01 -7.37 5.41
N ASP A 430 18.30 -7.41 5.74
CA ASP A 430 19.21 -8.39 5.15
C ASP A 430 18.96 -9.78 5.74
N ILE A 431 19.24 -10.81 4.92
CA ILE A 431 19.18 -12.21 5.36
C ILE A 431 20.42 -12.46 6.23
N PRO A 432 20.26 -12.83 7.52
CA PRO A 432 21.39 -13.03 8.41
C PRO A 432 22.20 -14.24 7.96
N GLU A 433 23.48 -14.05 7.66
CA GLU A 433 24.44 -15.14 7.54
C GLU A 433 25.12 -15.39 8.88
N VAL A 434 25.43 -16.65 9.17
CA VAL A 434 26.46 -16.93 10.18
C VAL A 434 27.78 -16.56 9.54
N GLU A 435 28.25 -15.33 9.79
CA GLU A 435 29.53 -14.78 9.30
C GLU A 435 30.75 -15.53 9.89
N LYS A 436 30.79 -16.86 9.79
CA LYS A 436 31.91 -17.67 10.31
C LYS A 436 33.22 -17.24 9.69
N LEU A 437 33.22 -16.84 8.41
CA LEU A 437 34.44 -16.40 7.73
C LEU A 437 34.86 -14.98 8.14
N ALA A 438 33.93 -14.01 8.24
CA ALA A 438 34.30 -12.65 8.63
C ALA A 438 34.73 -12.59 10.10
N GLN A 439 34.08 -13.34 10.99
CA GLN A 439 34.50 -13.49 12.39
C GLN A 439 35.89 -14.12 12.50
N VAL A 440 36.15 -15.19 11.75
CA VAL A 440 37.48 -15.81 11.67
C VAL A 440 38.54 -14.87 11.12
N LEU A 441 38.18 -14.05 10.11
CA LEU A 441 39.11 -13.05 9.55
C LEU A 441 39.38 -11.91 10.54
N ALA A 442 38.40 -11.51 11.36
CA ALA A 442 38.59 -10.55 12.43
C ALA A 442 39.51 -11.13 13.54
N GLU A 443 39.34 -12.40 13.90
CA GLU A 443 40.27 -13.10 14.80
C GLU A 443 41.70 -13.17 14.23
N GLU A 444 41.85 -13.42 12.92
CA GLU A 444 43.15 -13.41 12.23
C GLU A 444 43.79 -12.00 12.20
N ALA A 445 42.99 -10.93 12.11
CA ALA A 445 43.48 -9.55 12.08
C ALA A 445 44.03 -9.06 13.43
N HIS A 446 43.53 -9.62 14.54
CA HIS A 446 44.00 -9.31 15.90
C HIS A 446 45.09 -10.27 16.41
N ALA A 447 45.48 -11.27 15.62
CA ALA A 447 46.53 -12.23 15.97
C ALA A 447 47.92 -11.81 15.43
N ASN A 448 48.98 -12.36 16.04
CA ASN A 448 50.34 -12.24 15.50
C ASN A 448 50.41 -12.84 14.08
N PRO A 449 51.09 -12.21 13.10
CA PRO A 449 51.24 -12.69 11.72
C PRO A 449 51.53 -14.20 11.56
N ALA A 450 52.39 -14.79 12.41
CA ALA A 450 52.70 -16.22 12.34
C ALA A 450 51.51 -17.11 12.76
N ALA A 451 50.78 -16.71 13.80
CA ALA A 451 49.60 -17.41 14.27
C ALA A 451 48.46 -17.30 13.25
N ALA A 452 48.25 -16.11 12.67
CA ALA A 452 47.29 -15.89 11.60
C ALA A 452 47.61 -16.74 10.35
N PHE A 453 48.88 -16.87 9.98
CA PHE A 453 49.30 -17.74 8.87
C PHE A 453 49.00 -19.22 9.14
N VAL A 454 49.37 -19.73 10.33
CA VAL A 454 49.08 -21.13 10.72
C VAL A 454 47.57 -21.38 10.76
N HIS A 455 46.80 -20.42 11.28
CA HIS A 455 45.34 -20.47 11.30
C HIS A 455 44.77 -20.56 9.87
N ARG A 456 45.23 -19.70 8.97
CA ARG A 456 44.84 -19.69 7.55
C ARG A 456 45.15 -21.01 6.85
N VAL A 457 46.34 -21.57 7.04
CA VAL A 457 46.72 -22.86 6.42
C VAL A 457 45.84 -24.00 6.96
N LYS A 458 45.58 -24.05 8.26
CA LYS A 458 44.66 -25.05 8.85
C LYS A 458 43.25 -24.91 8.30
N ARG A 459 42.75 -23.68 8.15
CA ARG A 459 41.44 -23.40 7.54
C ARG A 459 41.39 -23.85 6.09
N HIS A 460 42.39 -23.51 5.27
CA HIS A 460 42.45 -23.97 3.88
C HIS A 460 42.52 -25.50 3.77
N LEU A 461 43.27 -26.16 4.66
CA LEU A 461 43.34 -27.62 4.71
C LEU A 461 41.99 -28.23 5.10
N ALA A 462 41.26 -27.61 6.03
CA ALA A 462 39.90 -28.01 6.38
C ALA A 462 38.93 -27.78 5.21
N ASP A 463 39.03 -26.64 4.50
CA ASP A 463 38.20 -26.31 3.34
C ASP A 463 38.41 -27.30 2.18
N LEU A 464 39.63 -27.85 2.02
CA LEU A 464 39.94 -28.86 1.01
C LEU A 464 39.10 -30.14 1.13
N GLN A 465 38.52 -30.44 2.30
CA GLN A 465 37.60 -31.57 2.46
C GLN A 465 36.34 -31.42 1.57
N HIS A 466 35.97 -30.18 1.20
CA HIS A 466 34.83 -29.87 0.35
C HIS A 466 35.19 -29.85 -1.15
N LEU A 467 36.48 -29.91 -1.51
CA LEU A 467 36.96 -29.84 -2.89
C LEU A 467 36.41 -30.97 -3.79
N PRO A 468 36.33 -32.25 -3.37
CA PRO A 468 35.77 -33.30 -4.22
C PRO A 468 34.32 -33.04 -4.62
N ALA A 469 33.50 -32.59 -3.66
CA ALA A 469 32.10 -32.24 -3.91
C ALA A 469 31.96 -30.99 -4.80
N TYR A 470 32.88 -30.02 -4.67
CA TYR A 470 32.94 -28.86 -5.55
C TYR A 470 33.27 -29.26 -7.00
N LEU A 471 34.34 -30.05 -7.21
CA LEU A 471 34.78 -30.48 -8.54
C LEU A 471 33.72 -31.32 -9.26
N ALA A 472 33.01 -32.18 -8.52
CA ALA A 472 31.89 -32.96 -9.07
C ALA A 472 30.76 -32.08 -9.63
N ARG A 473 30.59 -30.85 -9.13
CA ARG A 473 29.56 -29.89 -9.57
C ARG A 473 30.01 -28.99 -10.73
N VAL A 474 31.31 -28.95 -11.05
CA VAL A 474 31.86 -28.04 -12.08
C VAL A 474 31.29 -28.31 -13.48
N PRO A 475 31.21 -29.57 -13.97
CA PRO A 475 30.65 -29.82 -15.31
C PRO A 475 29.20 -29.34 -15.44
N GLN A 476 28.38 -29.59 -14.42
CA GLN A 476 26.98 -29.18 -14.39
C GLN A 476 26.84 -27.65 -14.32
N ARG A 477 27.66 -26.97 -13.52
CA ARG A 477 27.70 -25.49 -13.49
C ARG A 477 28.09 -24.88 -14.83
N ILE A 478 29.07 -25.46 -15.52
CA ILE A 478 29.47 -24.98 -16.85
C ILE A 478 28.31 -25.18 -17.83
N ALA A 479 27.69 -26.37 -17.84
CA ALA A 479 26.53 -26.66 -18.70
C ALA A 479 25.37 -25.69 -18.44
N ASP A 480 24.95 -25.51 -17.18
CA ASP A 480 23.88 -24.58 -16.79
C ASP A 480 24.23 -23.14 -17.19
N SER A 481 25.50 -22.73 -17.01
CA SER A 481 25.93 -21.36 -17.31
C SER A 481 26.03 -21.05 -18.80
N VAL A 482 26.31 -22.04 -19.66
CA VAL A 482 26.55 -21.87 -21.11
C VAL A 482 25.30 -22.20 -21.93
N LEU A 483 24.55 -23.24 -21.55
CA LEU A 483 23.37 -23.71 -22.29
C LEU A 483 22.07 -23.07 -21.80
N GLY A 484 22.11 -22.28 -20.71
CA GLY A 484 20.93 -21.62 -20.17
C GLY A 484 19.89 -22.59 -19.60
N ALA A 485 20.25 -23.86 -19.40
CA ALA A 485 19.43 -24.83 -18.70
C ALA A 485 19.43 -24.49 -17.21
N GLY A 486 18.61 -23.52 -16.82
CA GLY A 486 18.34 -23.26 -15.42
C GLY A 486 17.81 -24.53 -14.79
N SER A 487 18.51 -25.04 -13.78
CA SER A 487 18.04 -26.13 -12.92
C SER A 487 16.75 -25.69 -12.22
N ALA A 488 15.62 -25.80 -12.91
CA ALA A 488 14.28 -25.67 -12.36
C ALA A 488 14.00 -26.91 -11.50
N GLY A 489 14.22 -26.81 -10.19
CA GLY A 489 13.80 -27.87 -9.28
C GLY A 489 14.76 -28.15 -8.14
N THR A 490 14.92 -27.22 -7.22
CA THR A 490 15.06 -27.57 -5.80
C THR A 490 14.45 -26.45 -5.00
N LYS A 491 13.63 -26.76 -3.98
CA LYS A 491 13.10 -25.76 -3.03
C LYS A 491 14.30 -25.05 -2.40
N GLN A 492 14.73 -23.93 -2.97
CA GLN A 492 15.86 -23.17 -2.47
C GLN A 492 15.44 -22.58 -1.13
N ALA A 493 16.12 -23.02 -0.07
CA ALA A 493 16.03 -22.37 1.21
C ALA A 493 16.40 -20.88 1.04
N LEU A 494 15.77 -20.02 1.84
CA LEU A 494 16.10 -18.59 1.87
C LEU A 494 17.60 -18.43 2.10
N HIS A 495 18.30 -17.80 1.16
CA HIS A 495 19.74 -17.56 1.24
C HIS A 495 20.06 -16.20 0.64
N ARG A 496 21.07 -15.55 1.21
CA ARG A 496 21.65 -14.34 0.65
C ARG A 496 22.37 -14.72 -0.64
N ASP A 497 22.07 -14.01 -1.72
CA ASP A 497 22.81 -14.12 -2.96
C ASP A 497 24.07 -13.25 -2.92
N VAL A 498 25.05 -13.58 -3.76
CA VAL A 498 26.35 -12.86 -3.82
C VAL A 498 26.16 -11.40 -4.25
N PHE A 499 25.12 -11.10 -5.04
CA PHE A 499 24.83 -9.77 -5.54
C PHE A 499 23.93 -8.94 -4.60
N GLY A 500 23.39 -9.55 -3.53
CA GLY A 500 22.55 -8.89 -2.55
C GLY A 500 21.17 -8.47 -3.05
N PHE A 501 20.63 -9.17 -4.05
CA PHE A 501 19.27 -8.99 -4.56
C PHE A 501 18.19 -9.62 -3.67
N ASN A 502 18.55 -10.70 -2.98
CA ASN A 502 17.67 -11.43 -2.08
C ASN A 502 17.70 -10.76 -0.71
N LYS A 503 16.63 -10.05 -0.39
CA LYS A 503 16.41 -9.42 0.91
C LYS A 503 15.02 -9.75 1.40
N ILE A 504 14.78 -9.48 2.68
CA ILE A 504 13.46 -9.58 3.28
C ILE A 504 12.88 -8.18 3.38
N VAL A 505 11.66 -8.01 2.92
CA VAL A 505 10.87 -6.82 3.23
C VAL A 505 9.95 -7.14 4.40
N VAL A 506 10.05 -6.37 5.48
CA VAL A 506 9.07 -6.43 6.57
C VAL A 506 8.09 -5.28 6.39
N LEU A 507 6.83 -5.61 6.15
CA LEU A 507 5.75 -4.66 5.85
C LEU A 507 4.73 -4.66 6.98
N ALA A 508 4.31 -3.46 7.40
CA ALA A 508 3.31 -3.23 8.44
C ALA A 508 2.03 -2.63 7.83
N THR A 509 0.87 -3.14 8.24
CA THR A 509 -0.43 -2.65 7.78
C THR A 509 -1.13 -1.84 8.85
N HIS A 510 -2.02 -0.93 8.45
CA HIS A 510 -2.83 -0.13 9.39
C HIS A 510 -3.73 -0.99 10.30
N ARG A 511 -3.93 -2.28 9.96
CA ARG A 511 -4.70 -3.26 10.74
C ARG A 511 -3.87 -3.93 11.84
N GLY A 512 -2.58 -3.60 11.98
CA GLY A 512 -1.70 -4.18 13.00
C GLY A 512 -1.10 -5.54 12.65
N ARG A 513 -1.29 -6.01 11.42
CA ARG A 513 -0.68 -7.22 10.87
C ARG A 513 0.59 -6.89 10.09
N PHE A 514 1.59 -7.75 10.22
CA PHE A 514 2.91 -7.64 9.63
C PHE A 514 3.18 -8.83 8.71
N TYR A 515 3.94 -8.58 7.65
CA TYR A 515 4.32 -9.57 6.65
C TYR A 515 5.83 -9.53 6.42
N GLY A 516 6.43 -10.71 6.22
CA GLY A 516 7.78 -10.84 5.66
C GLY A 516 7.69 -11.30 4.21
N LEU A 517 8.22 -10.53 3.28
CA LEU A 517 8.26 -10.86 1.85
C LEU A 517 9.69 -11.18 1.42
N ASP A 518 9.85 -12.23 0.63
CA ASP A 518 11.14 -12.62 0.04
C ASP A 518 11.29 -12.08 -1.37
N THR A 519 12.20 -11.12 -1.56
CA THR A 519 12.42 -10.50 -2.88
C THR A 519 13.21 -11.39 -3.84
N GLY A 520 13.87 -12.44 -3.34
CA GLY A 520 14.55 -13.43 -4.17
C GLY A 520 13.60 -14.39 -4.88
N HIS A 521 12.38 -14.55 -4.36
CA HIS A 521 11.34 -15.42 -4.92
C HIS A 521 10.08 -14.61 -5.26
N HIS A 522 10.23 -13.52 -6.00
CA HIS A 522 9.13 -12.69 -6.51
C HIS A 522 8.17 -12.20 -5.42
N GLY A 523 8.71 -11.76 -4.28
CA GLY A 523 7.93 -11.19 -3.19
C GLY A 523 7.07 -12.20 -2.45
N LYS A 524 7.38 -13.50 -2.50
CA LYS A 524 6.62 -14.54 -1.81
C LYS A 524 6.47 -14.22 -0.31
N VAL A 525 5.26 -14.35 0.23
CA VAL A 525 5.00 -14.21 1.67
C VAL A 525 5.68 -15.37 2.43
N LEU A 526 6.63 -15.03 3.29
CA LEU A 526 7.32 -15.96 4.18
C LEU A 526 6.51 -16.23 5.45
N TRP A 527 5.90 -15.18 6.00
CA TRP A 527 5.10 -15.23 7.22
C TRP A 527 4.14 -14.05 7.28
N SER A 528 3.03 -14.23 8.00
CA SER A 528 2.05 -13.20 8.35
C SER A 528 1.73 -13.31 9.84
N LYS A 529 1.80 -12.20 10.58
CA LYS A 529 1.52 -12.18 12.02
C LYS A 529 0.76 -10.92 12.45
N ALA A 530 -0.30 -11.10 13.23
CA ALA A 530 -0.97 -10.01 13.92
C ALA A 530 -0.13 -9.60 15.14
N VAL A 531 0.63 -8.51 15.01
CA VAL A 531 1.55 -8.04 16.07
C VAL A 531 0.82 -7.10 17.02
N PHE A 532 0.04 -6.16 16.46
CA PHE A 532 -0.75 -5.20 17.22
C PHE A 532 -2.25 -5.43 16.96
N HIS A 533 -3.07 -5.17 17.97
CA HIS A 533 -4.53 -5.20 17.88
C HIS A 533 -5.03 -3.80 18.19
N PRO A 534 -5.22 -2.93 17.19
CA PRO A 534 -5.60 -1.55 17.42
C PRO A 534 -6.95 -1.45 18.16
N HIS A 535 -7.04 -0.56 19.15
CA HIS A 535 -8.26 -0.36 19.94
C HIS A 535 -9.38 0.26 19.09
N GLN A 536 -10.60 -0.24 19.24
CA GLN A 536 -11.82 0.33 18.63
C GLN A 536 -11.75 0.54 17.10
N GLY A 537 -10.97 -0.27 16.38
CA GLY A 537 -10.84 -0.13 14.93
C GLY A 537 -10.09 1.13 14.46
N ALA A 538 -9.43 1.87 15.37
CA ALA A 538 -8.56 2.96 14.99
C ALA A 538 -7.35 2.41 14.21
N PRO A 539 -6.91 3.06 13.12
CA PRO A 539 -5.78 2.55 12.35
C PRO A 539 -4.47 2.67 13.12
N LEU A 540 -3.62 1.65 13.01
CA LEU A 540 -2.25 1.71 13.46
C LEU A 540 -1.49 2.75 12.64
N CYS A 541 -0.96 3.77 13.32
CA CYS A 541 -0.04 4.74 12.74
C CYS A 541 1.37 4.40 13.21
N ILE A 542 2.20 3.88 12.31
CA ILE A 542 3.62 3.65 12.58
C ILE A 542 4.36 4.99 12.52
N LYS A 543 5.16 5.26 13.55
CA LYS A 543 6.01 6.46 13.64
C LYS A 543 7.47 6.19 13.33
N GLY A 544 7.90 4.93 13.42
CA GLY A 544 9.26 4.51 13.08
C GLY A 544 9.36 3.00 12.89
N MET A 545 10.16 2.60 11.91
CA MET A 545 10.47 1.21 11.61
C MET A 545 11.91 1.13 11.10
N VAL A 546 12.77 0.34 11.74
CA VAL A 546 14.18 0.21 11.36
C VAL A 546 14.63 -1.25 11.45
N ALA A 547 15.43 -1.69 10.48
CA ALA A 547 16.08 -2.99 10.50
C ALA A 547 17.49 -2.88 11.11
N GLN A 548 17.86 -3.89 11.89
CA GLN A 548 19.19 -4.06 12.46
C GLN A 548 20.05 -4.90 11.51
N ASP A 549 21.12 -4.31 10.99
CA ASP A 549 21.95 -4.89 9.93
C ASP A 549 22.55 -6.27 10.29
N SER A 550 22.93 -6.49 11.57
CA SER A 550 23.63 -7.71 12.02
C SER A 550 22.73 -8.79 12.63
N GLY A 551 21.53 -8.44 13.07
CA GLY A 551 20.66 -9.33 13.86
C GLY A 551 19.45 -9.91 13.12
N GLY A 552 19.12 -9.36 11.94
CA GLY A 552 17.86 -9.66 11.26
C GLY A 552 16.63 -9.31 12.10
N LEU A 553 16.76 -8.31 12.97
CA LEU A 553 15.70 -7.80 13.86
C LEU A 553 15.16 -6.50 13.30
N VAL A 554 13.86 -6.28 13.44
CA VAL A 554 13.16 -5.07 13.02
C VAL A 554 12.47 -4.47 14.23
N SER A 555 12.84 -3.24 14.58
CA SER A 555 12.21 -2.47 15.65
C SER A 555 11.12 -1.57 15.08
N VAL A 556 9.97 -1.54 15.75
CA VAL A 556 8.79 -0.81 15.30
C VAL A 556 8.19 -0.02 16.46
N VAL A 557 7.77 1.21 16.18
CA VAL A 557 7.09 2.10 17.15
C VAL A 557 5.83 2.70 16.52
N GLY A 558 4.69 2.54 17.21
CA GLY A 558 3.40 3.14 16.88
C GLY A 558 3.11 4.44 17.62
N SER A 559 2.11 5.19 17.14
CA SER A 559 1.76 6.52 17.66
C SER A 559 1.18 6.52 19.08
N ASN A 560 0.64 5.40 19.56
CA ASN A 560 0.04 5.30 20.91
C ASN A 560 1.01 4.63 21.90
N GLY A 561 2.29 4.51 21.53
CA GLY A 561 3.31 3.86 22.35
C GLY A 561 3.42 2.36 22.09
N GLU A 562 2.76 1.82 21.06
CA GLU A 562 2.95 0.43 20.65
C GLU A 562 4.42 0.20 20.27
N ARG A 563 5.06 -0.85 20.79
CA ARG A 563 6.44 -1.20 20.43
C ARG A 563 6.62 -2.70 20.23
N ALA A 564 7.37 -3.08 19.20
CA ALA A 564 7.73 -4.48 18.96
C ALA A 564 9.11 -4.59 18.31
N VAL A 565 9.82 -5.67 18.64
CA VAL A 565 11.02 -6.13 17.95
C VAL A 565 10.72 -7.48 17.34
N ILE A 566 10.82 -7.56 16.01
CA ILE A 566 10.38 -8.72 15.22
C ILE A 566 11.59 -9.30 14.50
N ARG A 567 11.74 -10.63 14.50
CA ARG A 567 12.73 -11.30 13.65
C ARG A 567 12.24 -11.31 12.20
N ALA A 568 12.97 -10.64 11.30
CA ALA A 568 12.59 -10.49 9.89
C ALA A 568 12.39 -11.83 9.18
N LEU A 569 13.18 -12.86 9.52
CA LEU A 569 13.12 -14.18 8.90
C LEU A 569 11.86 -14.98 9.24
N THR A 570 11.40 -14.92 10.49
CA THR A 570 10.37 -15.84 11.01
C THR A 570 9.10 -15.14 11.44
N GLY A 571 9.11 -13.81 11.55
CA GLY A 571 8.00 -13.04 12.12
C GLY A 571 7.85 -13.21 13.63
N GLN A 572 8.77 -13.90 14.30
CA GLN A 572 8.71 -14.07 15.75
C GLN A 572 8.93 -12.72 16.43
N VAL A 573 7.97 -12.34 17.26
CA VAL A 573 8.08 -11.16 18.13
C VAL A 573 9.00 -11.52 19.30
N VAL A 574 10.18 -10.91 19.34
CA VAL A 574 11.22 -11.14 20.36
C VAL A 574 10.92 -10.30 21.59
N GLU A 575 10.55 -9.05 21.38
CA GLU A 575 10.17 -8.12 22.42
C GLU A 575 8.87 -7.42 22.01
N LYS A 576 7.96 -7.28 22.96
CA LYS A 576 6.73 -6.52 22.78
C LYS A 576 6.58 -5.60 23.97
N GLY A 577 6.76 -4.30 23.74
CA GLY A 577 6.40 -3.29 24.73
C GLY A 577 4.89 -3.27 24.85
N ALA A 578 4.38 -3.66 26.02
CA ALA A 578 2.94 -3.71 26.26
C ALA A 578 2.36 -2.29 26.28
N HIS A 579 1.22 -2.14 25.59
CA HIS A 579 0.19 -1.22 26.03
C HIS A 579 -0.33 -1.76 27.37
N GLU A 580 0.28 -1.39 28.50
CA GLU A 580 -0.28 -1.70 29.82
C GLU A 580 -1.63 -0.99 29.92
N THR A 581 -2.70 -1.79 29.81
CA THR A 581 -4.08 -1.38 30.01
C THR A 581 -4.22 -0.63 31.34
N GLY A 582 -4.35 0.70 31.27
CA GLY A 582 -4.68 1.54 32.43
C GLY A 582 -3.69 2.67 32.75
N SER A 583 -2.50 2.71 32.17
CA SER A 583 -1.59 3.85 32.30
C SER A 583 -1.64 4.73 31.03
N SER A 584 -1.74 6.04 31.23
CA SER A 584 -1.68 7.06 30.18
C SER A 584 -0.33 6.98 29.43
N SER A 585 -0.21 6.09 28.45
CA SER A 585 0.95 6.01 27.56
C SER A 585 1.08 7.31 26.78
N ALA A 586 2.23 7.95 26.87
CA ALA A 586 2.48 9.22 26.19
C ALA A 586 2.40 9.02 24.67
N LYS A 587 1.58 9.83 23.99
CA LYS A 587 1.43 9.79 22.52
C LYS A 587 2.78 10.06 21.86
N ILE A 588 3.23 9.13 21.02
CA ILE A 588 4.48 9.26 20.28
C ILE A 588 4.24 10.15 19.06
N VAL A 589 4.98 11.25 19.01
CA VAL A 589 4.87 12.22 17.92
C VAL A 589 5.92 11.96 16.84
N SER A 590 7.13 11.59 17.25
CA SER A 590 8.26 11.37 16.34
C SER A 590 9.15 10.22 16.80
N THR A 591 9.94 9.69 15.87
CA THR A 591 11.00 8.72 16.17
C THR A 591 12.25 9.08 15.40
N VAL A 592 13.40 8.64 15.92
CA VAL A 592 14.71 8.86 15.30
C VAL A 592 15.49 7.55 15.35
N ALA A 593 16.07 7.17 14.22
CA ALA A 593 16.97 6.03 14.14
C ALA A 593 18.36 6.43 14.65
N ILE A 594 18.83 5.75 15.69
CA ILE A 594 20.14 5.99 16.31
C ILE A 594 21.06 4.83 15.97
N ARG A 595 22.30 5.15 15.61
CA ARG A 595 23.39 4.18 15.40
C ARG A 595 24.23 4.09 16.67
N GLY A 596 24.16 2.97 17.38
CA GLY A 596 25.01 2.68 18.55
C GLY A 596 26.00 1.57 18.21
N GLY A 597 27.25 1.92 17.86
CA GLY A 597 28.23 0.93 17.43
C GLY A 597 27.76 0.13 16.21
N SER A 598 27.59 -1.20 16.35
CA SER A 598 27.14 -2.10 15.27
C SER A 598 25.62 -2.32 15.23
N THR A 599 24.83 -1.61 16.05
CA THR A 599 23.37 -1.79 16.13
C THR A 599 22.62 -0.48 15.85
N LYS A 600 21.46 -0.61 15.20
CA LYS A 600 20.52 0.48 14.92
C LYS A 600 19.29 0.31 15.81
N TRP A 601 18.79 1.38 16.41
CA TRP A 601 17.57 1.33 17.23
C TRP A 601 16.75 2.62 17.11
N LEU A 602 15.50 2.59 17.57
CA LEU A 602 14.58 3.74 17.47
C LEU A 602 14.42 4.45 18.81
N LEU A 603 14.81 5.72 18.85
CA LEU A 603 14.43 6.63 19.91
C LEU A 603 13.04 7.18 19.63
N ALA A 604 12.07 6.86 20.49
CA ALA A 604 10.71 7.37 20.39
C ALA A 604 10.51 8.58 21.32
N LEU A 605 9.98 9.66 20.77
CA LEU A 605 9.76 10.92 21.49
C LEU A 605 8.25 11.17 21.68
N ALA A 606 7.87 11.46 22.91
CA ALA A 606 6.52 11.83 23.28
C ALA A 606 6.18 13.27 22.83
N SER A 607 4.93 13.69 23.02
CA SER A 607 4.47 15.05 22.64
C SER A 607 5.17 16.19 23.37
N ASP A 608 5.74 15.93 24.54
CA ASP A 608 6.59 16.86 25.28
C ASP A 608 8.04 16.90 24.76
N GLY A 609 8.36 16.09 23.75
CA GLY A 609 9.71 15.94 23.19
C GLY A 609 10.69 15.20 24.09
N LEU A 610 10.23 14.58 25.18
CA LEU A 610 11.05 13.70 26.01
C LEU A 610 11.01 12.27 25.45
N PRO A 611 12.06 11.46 25.72
CA PRO A 611 12.02 10.04 25.44
C PRO A 611 10.81 9.37 26.09
N ALA A 612 10.10 8.57 25.32
CA ALA A 612 9.00 7.80 25.87
C ALA A 612 9.51 6.73 26.86
N PRO A 613 8.64 6.24 27.77
CA PRO A 613 9.04 5.31 28.83
C PRO A 613 9.82 4.10 28.29
N HIS A 614 10.74 3.56 29.09
CA HIS A 614 11.58 2.40 28.77
C HIS A 614 12.62 2.59 27.65
N VAL A 615 12.91 3.83 27.24
CA VAL A 615 14.12 4.12 26.46
C VAL A 615 15.35 3.96 27.37
N PRO A 616 16.42 3.25 26.95
CA PRO A 616 17.64 3.14 27.75
C PRO A 616 18.28 4.53 27.89
N ILE A 617 18.20 5.11 29.09
CA ILE A 617 18.65 6.48 29.36
C ILE A 617 20.18 6.60 29.17
N GLU A 618 20.93 5.55 29.49
CA GLU A 618 22.39 5.47 29.32
C GLU A 618 22.83 5.46 27.84
N ALA A 619 21.91 5.23 26.90
CA ALA A 619 22.20 5.16 25.46
C ALA A 619 21.72 6.40 24.69
N LEU A 620 21.30 7.47 25.37
CA LEU A 620 20.84 8.70 24.72
C LEU A 620 21.98 9.35 23.93
N PRO A 621 21.72 9.84 22.71
CA PRO A 621 22.75 10.47 21.89
C PRO A 621 23.07 11.87 22.43
N GLU A 622 24.35 12.27 22.31
CA GLU A 622 24.76 13.65 22.60
C GLU A 622 24.48 14.62 21.43
N ASP A 623 24.05 14.08 20.29
CA ASP A 623 23.78 14.83 19.06
C ASP A 623 22.52 15.70 19.16
N THR A 624 22.44 16.70 18.28
CA THR A 624 21.22 17.51 18.13
C THR A 624 20.19 16.74 17.33
N ILE A 625 19.01 16.55 17.91
CA ILE A 625 17.89 15.85 17.30
C ILE A 625 16.90 16.87 16.77
N VAL A 626 16.44 16.71 15.52
CA VAL A 626 15.40 17.56 14.97
C VAL A 626 14.03 16.93 15.16
N VAL A 627 13.14 17.68 15.81
CA VAL A 627 11.75 17.30 16.00
C VAL A 627 10.83 18.27 15.29
N ARG A 628 9.77 17.73 14.70
CA ARG A 628 8.72 18.52 14.06
C ARG A 628 7.70 18.97 15.10
N ASP A 629 7.42 20.28 15.15
CA ASP A 629 6.44 20.89 16.04
C ASP A 629 5.07 20.99 15.36
N GLY A 630 4.49 19.83 15.05
CA GLY A 630 3.29 19.74 14.22
C GLY A 630 3.50 20.39 12.84
N ASP A 631 2.55 21.20 12.38
CA ASP A 631 2.68 21.92 11.10
C ASP A 631 3.25 23.33 11.26
N GLN A 632 3.66 23.70 12.48
CA GLN A 632 4.01 25.08 12.86
C GLN A 632 5.52 25.36 12.84
N GLY A 633 6.37 24.33 12.72
CA GLY A 633 7.81 24.54 12.77
C GLY A 633 8.63 23.28 13.02
N LEU A 634 9.94 23.50 13.18
CA LEU A 634 10.94 22.50 13.57
C LEU A 634 11.68 22.99 14.83
N LYS A 635 12.15 22.05 15.65
CA LYS A 635 13.02 22.34 16.81
C LYS A 635 14.25 21.45 16.77
N GLY A 636 15.41 22.02 17.04
CA GLY A 636 16.60 21.25 17.40
C GLY A 636 16.63 21.07 18.91
N ILE A 637 16.68 19.84 19.38
CA ILE A 637 16.70 19.51 20.80
C ILE A 637 17.94 18.66 21.11
N LYS A 638 18.50 18.85 22.30
CA LYS A 638 19.52 17.97 22.87
C LYS A 638 18.96 17.32 24.13
N LEU A 639 19.21 16.03 24.27
CA LEU A 639 18.79 15.25 25.42
C LEU A 639 20.00 15.00 26.30
N ALA A 640 19.87 15.25 27.59
CA ALA A 640 20.89 14.95 28.59
C ALA A 640 20.28 14.09 29.70
N SER A 641 21.10 13.27 30.34
CA SER A 641 20.71 12.48 31.50
C SER A 641 21.57 12.89 32.70
N GLU A 642 20.94 13.45 33.72
CA GLU A 642 21.56 13.75 35.01
C GLU A 642 20.75 13.05 36.12
N ASP A 643 21.44 12.32 37.01
CA ASP A 643 20.85 11.62 38.16
C ASP A 643 19.65 10.70 37.82
N GLY A 644 19.66 10.05 36.65
CA GLY A 644 18.59 9.16 36.19
C GLY A 644 17.32 9.89 35.71
N LYS A 645 17.35 11.22 35.59
CA LYS A 645 16.30 12.03 34.97
C LYS A 645 16.79 12.57 33.62
N THR A 646 15.97 12.39 32.59
CA THR A 646 16.23 12.98 31.28
C THR A 646 15.78 14.44 31.26
N SER A 647 16.69 15.34 30.92
CA SER A 647 16.39 16.74 30.64
C SER A 647 16.46 17.00 29.13
N ARG A 648 15.60 17.91 28.66
CA ARG A 648 15.56 18.36 27.28
C ARG A 648 15.99 19.82 27.23
N THR A 649 16.93 20.12 26.34
CA THR A 649 17.39 21.48 26.05
C THR A 649 17.07 21.82 24.60
N ASP A 650 16.32 22.91 24.38
CA ASP A 650 16.03 23.42 23.04
C ASP A 650 17.23 24.23 22.54
N MET A 651 17.85 23.78 21.45
CA MET A 651 19.04 24.40 20.85
C MET A 651 18.66 25.53 19.90
N TRP A 652 17.65 25.29 19.06
CA TRP A 652 17.14 26.26 18.10
C TRP A 652 15.67 25.96 17.77
N HIS A 653 14.98 26.97 17.23
CA HIS A 653 13.60 26.84 16.83
C HIS A 653 13.30 27.57 15.53
N PHE A 654 12.77 26.83 14.57
CA PHE A 654 12.25 27.34 13.31
C PHE A 654 10.72 27.38 13.39
N ARG A 655 10.11 28.57 13.21
CA ARG A 655 8.65 28.75 13.20
C ARG A 655 8.20 29.28 11.85
N VAL A 656 7.10 28.73 11.35
CA VAL A 656 6.42 29.30 10.18
C VAL A 656 5.54 30.48 10.59
N GLY A 657 5.25 31.36 9.63
CA GLY A 657 4.42 32.55 9.83
C GLY A 657 2.94 32.24 10.08
N LYS A 658 2.15 33.27 10.41
CA LYS A 658 0.71 33.12 10.65
C LYS A 658 -0.01 32.76 9.35
N GLY A 659 -0.75 31.65 9.34
CA GLY A 659 -1.46 31.18 8.15
C GLY A 659 -0.61 30.31 7.22
N GLU A 660 0.66 30.09 7.59
CA GLU A 660 1.56 29.15 6.92
C GLU A 660 1.51 27.78 7.61
N ARG A 661 1.79 26.73 6.84
CA ARG A 661 1.94 25.36 7.37
C ARG A 661 3.00 24.59 6.61
N ILE A 662 3.75 23.75 7.33
CA ILE A 662 4.68 22.79 6.72
C ILE A 662 3.85 21.67 6.06
N VAL A 663 4.06 21.44 4.76
CA VAL A 663 3.36 20.38 4.01
C VAL A 663 4.21 19.16 3.74
N ASP A 664 5.52 19.34 3.61
CA ASP A 664 6.45 18.24 3.36
C ASP A 664 7.84 18.57 3.91
N VAL A 665 8.58 17.52 4.27
CA VAL A 665 9.94 17.60 4.82
C VAL A 665 10.77 16.48 4.19
N ALA A 666 11.78 16.83 3.40
CA ALA A 666 12.66 15.86 2.75
C ALA A 666 14.05 15.86 3.40
N THR A 667 14.51 14.67 3.79
CA THR A 667 15.83 14.42 4.38
C THR A 667 16.70 13.61 3.42
N LEU A 668 18.01 13.63 3.64
CA LEU A 668 18.91 12.66 3.01
C LEU A 668 18.56 11.25 3.48
N LEU A 669 18.67 10.27 2.59
CA LEU A 669 18.47 8.87 2.92
C LEU A 669 19.61 8.33 3.79
N ASP A 670 19.32 7.37 4.68
CA ASP A 670 20.27 6.82 5.67
C ASP A 670 21.58 6.28 5.05
N HIS A 671 21.49 5.67 3.86
CA HIS A 671 22.64 5.20 3.09
C HIS A 671 22.90 6.18 1.96
N ASN A 672 23.83 7.11 2.20
CA ASN A 672 24.15 8.23 1.31
C ASN A 672 25.67 8.40 1.11
N PRO A 673 26.39 7.40 0.59
CA PRO A 673 27.80 7.56 0.24
C PRO A 673 27.98 8.57 -0.90
N ILE A 674 29.07 9.33 -0.86
CA ILE A 674 29.41 10.36 -1.84
C ILE A 674 30.69 9.93 -2.55
N ALA A 675 30.59 9.63 -3.85
CA ALA A 675 31.74 9.18 -4.64
C ALA A 675 32.68 10.31 -5.08
N SER A 676 32.18 11.54 -5.22
CA SER A 676 32.98 12.70 -5.67
C SER A 676 32.51 14.00 -5.02
N ILE A 677 33.47 14.77 -4.50
CA ILE A 677 33.25 16.09 -3.87
C ILE A 677 32.89 17.20 -4.86
N GLY A 678 33.18 17.00 -6.15
CA GLY A 678 33.01 18.01 -7.18
C GLY A 678 32.50 17.40 -8.48
N ARG A 679 31.98 18.25 -9.36
CA ARG A 679 31.59 17.90 -10.73
C ARG A 679 32.57 18.55 -11.70
N VAL A 680 33.15 17.77 -12.60
CA VAL A 680 34.02 18.28 -13.66
C VAL A 680 33.14 18.87 -14.77
N LEU A 681 33.41 20.12 -15.13
CA LEU A 681 32.70 20.87 -16.16
C LEU A 681 33.33 20.63 -17.54
N GLY A 682 32.62 21.00 -18.60
CA GLY A 682 33.13 20.89 -19.98
C GLY A 682 34.48 21.58 -20.23
N ASP A 683 34.79 22.64 -19.49
CA ASP A 683 36.08 23.35 -19.57
C ASP A 683 37.19 22.75 -18.69
N ARG A 684 36.95 21.56 -18.12
CA ARG A 684 37.83 20.83 -17.18
C ARG A 684 38.03 21.50 -15.83
N LYS A 685 37.27 22.56 -15.52
CA LYS A 685 37.21 23.08 -14.15
C LYS A 685 36.24 22.25 -13.31
N VAL A 686 36.25 22.47 -12.01
CA VAL A 686 35.47 21.72 -11.03
C VAL A 686 34.47 22.65 -10.35
N ALA A 687 33.19 22.30 -10.37
CA ALA A 687 32.20 22.88 -9.48
C ALA A 687 32.13 22.03 -8.21
N TYR A 688 32.54 22.59 -7.07
CA TYR A 688 32.53 21.88 -5.79
C TYR A 688 31.10 21.82 -5.24
N LYS A 689 30.68 20.62 -4.85
CA LYS A 689 29.32 20.36 -4.36
C LYS A 689 29.21 20.81 -2.91
N TYR A 690 28.10 21.44 -2.56
CA TYR A 690 27.80 21.73 -1.17
C TYR A 690 27.26 20.46 -0.48
N LEU A 691 28.10 19.82 0.33
CA LEU A 691 27.85 18.49 0.91
C LEU A 691 27.69 18.56 2.43
N ASN A 692 26.63 19.22 2.89
CA ASN A 692 26.29 19.23 4.31
C ASN A 692 25.35 18.05 4.63
N PRO A 693 25.78 17.06 5.45
CA PRO A 693 24.92 15.92 5.82
C PRO A 693 23.77 16.32 6.75
N ASN A 694 23.86 17.49 7.36
CA ASN A 694 22.92 18.01 8.34
C ASN A 694 21.95 19.01 7.70
N THR A 695 21.36 18.65 6.56
CA THR A 695 20.41 19.52 5.87
C THR A 695 19.07 18.85 5.68
N VAL A 696 18.02 19.66 5.73
CA VAL A 696 16.65 19.25 5.45
C VAL A 696 15.98 20.27 4.54
N VAL A 697 15.14 19.79 3.62
CA VAL A 697 14.29 20.62 2.78
C VAL A 697 12.90 20.69 3.38
N VAL A 698 12.37 21.88 3.57
CA VAL A 698 11.05 22.13 4.16
C VAL A 698 10.19 22.88 3.16
N ALA A 699 9.02 22.30 2.83
CA ALA A 699 8.01 22.92 2.00
C ALA A 699 6.91 23.55 2.86
N ILE A 700 6.65 24.85 2.67
CA ILE A 700 5.75 25.67 3.50
C ILE A 700 4.72 26.35 2.60
N VAL A 701 3.43 26.10 2.81
CA VAL A 701 2.37 26.74 2.01
C VAL A 701 1.65 27.81 2.81
N HIS A 702 1.19 28.84 2.11
CA HIS A 702 0.22 29.80 2.61
C HIS A 702 -1.03 29.78 1.73
N GLU A 703 -2.08 29.10 2.18
CA GLU A 703 -3.26 28.81 1.36
C GLU A 703 -3.99 30.07 0.88
N ALA A 704 -4.28 31.01 1.80
CA ALA A 704 -5.01 32.24 1.46
C ALA A 704 -4.26 33.20 0.51
N ALA A 705 -2.93 33.13 0.50
CA ALA A 705 -2.08 33.95 -0.35
C ALA A 705 -1.57 33.17 -1.58
N SER A 706 -1.93 31.88 -1.68
CA SER A 706 -1.59 30.96 -2.78
C SER A 706 -0.10 30.97 -3.14
N TRP A 707 0.79 30.76 -2.16
CA TRP A 707 2.22 30.61 -2.42
C TRP A 707 2.86 29.47 -1.61
N LEU A 708 4.02 29.02 -2.07
CA LEU A 708 4.85 27.96 -1.48
C LEU A 708 6.28 28.48 -1.26
N SER A 709 6.83 28.32 -0.06
CA SER A 709 8.26 28.42 0.23
C SER A 709 8.88 27.04 0.19
N ILE A 710 10.03 26.91 -0.47
CA ILE A 710 10.94 25.77 -0.32
C ILE A 710 12.19 26.31 0.37
N GLN A 711 12.48 25.80 1.57
CA GLN A 711 13.59 26.25 2.40
C GLN A 711 14.55 25.12 2.70
N LEU A 712 15.85 25.37 2.51
CA LEU A 712 16.92 24.47 2.93
C LEU A 712 17.40 24.92 4.31
N ILE A 713 17.36 24.04 5.30
CA ILE A 713 17.68 24.35 6.69
C ILE A 713 18.80 23.45 7.19
N ASP A 714 19.77 24.01 7.89
CA ASP A 714 20.78 23.25 8.63
C ASP A 714 20.17 22.69 9.94
N THR A 715 20.24 21.39 10.13
CA THR A 715 19.59 20.67 11.24
C THR A 715 20.35 20.81 12.57
N ILE A 716 21.59 21.29 12.56
CA ILE A 716 22.38 21.52 13.77
C ILE A 716 22.21 22.95 14.29
N SER A 717 22.31 23.95 13.41
CA SER A 717 22.23 25.37 13.78
C SER A 717 20.82 25.96 13.69
N GLY A 718 19.93 25.34 12.90
CA GLY A 718 18.62 25.90 12.56
C GLY A 718 18.67 27.03 11.52
N GLN A 719 19.84 27.29 10.92
CA GLN A 719 20.01 28.34 9.93
C GLN A 719 19.29 27.99 8.62
N VAL A 720 18.55 28.95 8.07
CA VAL A 720 18.01 28.84 6.69
C VAL A 720 19.15 29.13 5.73
N LEU A 721 19.59 28.10 4.99
CA LEU A 721 20.70 28.15 4.03
C LEU A 721 20.25 28.69 2.67
N SER A 722 19.02 28.39 2.26
CA SER A 722 18.41 28.87 1.03
C SER A 722 16.90 28.94 1.17
N SER A 723 16.25 29.88 0.49
CA SER A 723 14.80 30.04 0.47
C SER A 723 14.33 30.47 -0.93
N GLN A 724 13.37 29.74 -1.46
CA GLN A 724 12.76 29.98 -2.77
C GLN A 724 11.24 30.06 -2.62
N THR A 725 10.62 31.08 -3.21
CA THR A 725 9.17 31.31 -3.10
C THR A 725 8.49 31.23 -4.46
N TYR A 726 7.40 30.46 -4.52
CA TYR A 726 6.60 30.20 -5.71
C TYR A 726 5.17 30.71 -5.51
N ASN A 727 4.74 31.65 -6.35
CA ASN A 727 3.39 32.23 -6.30
C ASN A 727 2.40 31.42 -7.15
N GLY A 728 1.11 31.55 -6.83
CA GLY A 728 0.01 30.88 -7.53
C GLY A 728 -0.12 29.38 -7.25
N VAL A 729 0.45 28.88 -6.14
CA VAL A 729 0.42 27.46 -5.78
C VAL A 729 -0.92 27.07 -5.16
N ASP A 730 -1.49 25.96 -5.61
CA ASP A 730 -2.70 25.37 -5.06
C ASP A 730 -2.37 24.43 -3.90
N ALA A 731 -2.57 24.92 -2.67
CA ALA A 731 -2.29 24.17 -1.45
C ALA A 731 -3.23 22.97 -1.21
N THR A 732 -4.29 22.81 -2.02
CA THR A 732 -5.19 21.63 -1.96
C THR A 732 -4.61 20.42 -2.69
N LYS A 733 -3.60 20.63 -3.55
CA LYS A 733 -2.89 19.57 -4.26
C LYS A 733 -1.66 19.13 -3.46
N SER A 734 -1.20 17.90 -3.71
CA SER A 734 -0.04 17.33 -3.04
C SER A 734 1.24 18.08 -3.39
N VAL A 735 2.04 18.39 -2.37
CA VAL A 735 3.44 18.82 -2.51
C VAL A 735 4.33 17.65 -2.05
N SER A 736 5.39 17.37 -2.79
CA SER A 736 6.35 16.32 -2.42
C SER A 736 7.76 16.76 -2.81
N CYS A 737 8.73 16.47 -1.96
CA CYS A 737 10.13 16.81 -2.12
C CYS A 737 11.00 15.58 -1.87
N ALA A 738 12.15 15.53 -2.55
CA ALA A 738 13.21 14.55 -2.28
C ALA A 738 14.56 15.26 -2.30
N MET A 739 15.49 14.76 -1.50
CA MET A 739 16.86 15.27 -1.43
C MET A 739 17.85 14.11 -1.63
N ALA A 740 18.92 14.37 -2.39
CA ALA A 740 19.98 13.42 -2.60
C ALA A 740 21.31 14.16 -2.84
N GLU A 741 22.39 13.65 -2.24
CA GLU A 741 23.73 14.20 -2.44
C GLU A 741 23.77 15.73 -2.18
N ASN A 742 23.88 16.53 -3.24
CA ASN A 742 23.95 17.99 -3.20
C ASN A 742 22.76 18.66 -3.90
N TRP A 743 21.66 17.95 -4.11
CA TRP A 743 20.50 18.49 -4.83
C TRP A 743 19.19 18.07 -4.18
N TYR A 744 18.15 18.84 -4.46
CA TYR A 744 16.79 18.50 -4.09
C TYR A 744 15.82 18.82 -5.22
N ALA A 745 14.71 18.11 -5.25
CA ALA A 745 13.63 18.35 -6.18
C ALA A 745 12.29 18.37 -5.44
N CYS A 746 11.40 19.29 -5.83
CA CYS A 746 10.07 19.42 -5.27
C CYS A 746 9.04 19.56 -6.38
N THR A 747 7.89 18.91 -6.19
CA THR A 747 6.74 18.95 -7.11
C THR A 747 5.52 19.55 -6.45
N PHE A 748 4.79 20.39 -7.18
CA PHE A 748 3.57 21.05 -6.72
C PHE A 748 2.70 21.49 -7.90
N PHE A 749 1.42 21.76 -7.68
CA PHE A 749 0.52 22.32 -8.69
C PHE A 749 0.40 23.84 -8.53
N GLY A 750 0.52 24.58 -9.62
CA GLY A 750 0.41 26.04 -9.56
C GLY A 750 -0.04 26.70 -10.85
N ASN A 751 -0.47 27.95 -10.72
CA ASN A 751 -0.76 28.88 -11.80
C ASN A 751 0.35 29.93 -11.86
N TYR A 752 1.33 29.69 -12.73
CA TYR A 752 2.51 30.51 -12.88
C TYR A 752 2.31 31.64 -13.88
N ALA A 753 2.70 32.86 -13.54
CA ALA A 753 2.75 33.97 -14.50
C ALA A 753 4.09 33.95 -15.25
N VAL A 754 4.04 33.93 -16.58
CA VAL A 754 5.23 33.90 -17.43
C VAL A 754 5.94 35.24 -17.39
N SER A 755 7.23 35.22 -17.07
CA SER A 755 8.11 36.41 -17.01
C SER A 755 8.56 36.89 -18.40
N ASP A 756 7.66 36.91 -19.39
CA ASP A 756 7.91 37.37 -20.76
C ASP A 756 7.25 38.72 -21.08
N GLY A 757 6.65 39.37 -20.08
CA GLY A 757 5.93 40.64 -20.22
C GLY A 757 4.55 40.53 -20.86
N THR A 758 4.07 39.30 -21.16
CA THR A 758 2.77 39.08 -21.82
C THR A 758 1.60 38.90 -20.84
N ASN A 759 1.86 38.86 -19.53
CA ASN A 759 0.90 38.52 -18.46
C ASN A 759 0.18 37.17 -18.67
N ARG A 760 0.75 36.27 -19.48
CA ARG A 760 0.21 34.92 -19.65
C ARG A 760 0.43 34.12 -18.39
N THR A 761 -0.51 33.23 -18.08
CA THR A 761 -0.33 32.26 -17.01
C THR A 761 -0.39 30.83 -17.52
N ILE A 762 0.41 29.96 -16.91
CA ILE A 762 0.49 28.53 -17.21
C ILE A 762 0.04 27.78 -15.96
N LYS A 763 -0.97 26.92 -16.12
CA LYS A 763 -1.42 26.00 -15.07
C LYS A 763 -0.83 24.63 -15.34
N GLY A 764 -0.31 23.99 -14.31
CA GLY A 764 0.22 22.64 -14.42
C GLY A 764 0.96 22.21 -13.16
N TYR A 765 1.39 20.96 -13.17
CA TYR A 765 2.33 20.45 -12.19
C TYR A 765 3.72 20.97 -12.53
N GLN A 766 4.44 21.45 -11.53
CA GLN A 766 5.81 21.94 -11.67
C GLN A 766 6.73 21.01 -10.91
N LEU A 767 7.84 20.63 -11.53
CA LEU A 767 8.97 20.01 -10.87
C LEU A 767 10.12 21.01 -10.86
N VAL A 768 10.49 21.46 -9.67
CA VAL A 768 11.63 22.34 -9.47
C VAL A 768 12.79 21.51 -8.95
N THR A 769 13.93 21.57 -9.62
CA THR A 769 15.18 20.93 -9.17
C THR A 769 16.21 21.99 -8.85
N SER A 770 16.91 21.82 -7.75
CA SER A 770 17.93 22.75 -7.24
C SER A 770 19.22 22.00 -6.90
N ASP A 771 20.32 22.41 -7.52
CA ASP A 771 21.67 21.94 -7.21
C ASP A 771 22.38 22.92 -6.28
N LEU A 772 23.14 22.38 -5.32
CA LEU A 772 23.87 23.12 -4.30
C LEU A 772 25.38 23.01 -4.54
N PHE A 773 26.05 24.14 -4.69
CA PHE A 773 27.50 24.24 -4.86
C PHE A 773 28.12 25.15 -3.79
N GLU A 774 29.40 24.96 -3.50
CA GLU A 774 30.14 25.78 -2.52
C GLU A 774 30.37 27.22 -3.01
N SER A 775 30.49 27.42 -4.33
CA SER A 775 30.71 28.72 -4.96
C SER A 775 29.98 28.82 -6.31
N PRO A 776 29.57 30.03 -6.75
CA PRO A 776 29.16 30.26 -8.14
C PRO A 776 30.32 30.10 -9.14
N GLU A 777 31.57 30.28 -8.69
CA GLU A 777 32.75 30.21 -9.55
C GLU A 777 33.33 28.79 -9.61
N SER A 778 33.89 28.41 -10.76
CA SER A 778 34.53 27.11 -10.92
C SER A 778 35.95 27.10 -10.37
N ASN A 779 36.40 25.95 -9.86
CA ASN A 779 37.65 25.76 -9.10
C ASN A 779 37.73 26.61 -7.82
N ASP A 780 36.59 27.01 -7.27
CA ASP A 780 36.51 27.78 -6.05
C ASP A 780 35.63 27.06 -5.02
N ARG A 781 36.15 26.93 -3.79
CA ARG A 781 35.44 26.34 -2.63
C ARG A 781 34.75 27.40 -1.77
N GLY A 782 34.76 28.65 -2.24
CA GLY A 782 34.12 29.76 -1.57
C GLY A 782 34.69 29.96 -0.16
N PRO A 783 33.85 30.26 0.84
CA PRO A 783 34.32 30.51 2.20
C PRO A 783 34.96 29.32 2.91
N LEU A 784 34.82 28.09 2.40
CA LEU A 784 35.42 26.89 2.99
C LEU A 784 36.91 26.73 2.65
N GLY A 785 37.40 27.40 1.60
CA GLY A 785 38.81 27.32 1.19
C GLY A 785 39.34 25.89 1.05
N ASP A 786 40.55 25.66 1.55
CA ASP A 786 41.22 24.35 1.49
C ASP A 786 40.88 23.44 2.69
N ASP A 787 39.91 23.82 3.53
CA ASP A 787 39.59 23.06 4.74
C ASP A 787 39.07 21.66 4.39
N GLU A 788 39.66 20.64 5.04
CA GLU A 788 39.28 19.23 4.85
C GLU A 788 37.99 18.86 5.61
N THR A 789 37.61 19.66 6.61
CA THR A 789 36.46 19.37 7.48
C THR A 789 35.47 20.53 7.51
N PHE A 790 34.18 20.19 7.52
CA PHE A 790 33.09 21.15 7.69
C PHE A 790 32.41 20.94 9.05
N SER A 791 32.04 22.05 9.71
CA SER A 791 31.21 22.04 10.91
C SER A 791 30.14 23.13 10.82
N SER A 792 28.89 22.79 11.11
CA SER A 792 27.77 23.74 11.13
C SER A 792 27.86 24.77 12.27
N LEU A 793 28.71 24.53 13.28
CA LEU A 793 28.81 25.36 14.50
C LEU A 793 30.17 26.05 14.67
N ASN A 794 31.24 25.47 14.14
CA ASN A 794 32.57 26.03 14.32
C ASN A 794 32.82 27.14 13.30
N PRO A 795 33.51 28.23 13.68
CA PRO A 795 33.99 29.20 12.73
C PRO A 795 35.00 28.55 11.77
N VAL A 796 35.00 28.99 10.51
CA VAL A 796 36.05 28.65 9.54
C VAL A 796 37.34 29.37 9.96
N ASP A 797 38.48 28.67 9.95
CA ASP A 797 39.77 29.19 10.43
C ASP A 797 40.25 30.44 9.67
N THR A 798 39.80 30.60 8.41
CA THR A 798 40.04 31.79 7.58
C THR A 798 38.71 32.39 7.07
N PRO A 799 38.02 33.22 7.87
CA PRO A 799 36.68 33.68 7.52
C PRO A 799 36.71 34.72 6.40
N SER A 800 36.48 34.29 5.15
CA SER A 800 36.17 35.18 4.03
C SER A 800 34.66 35.46 3.89
N GLY A 801 33.81 34.69 4.58
CA GLY A 801 32.35 34.84 4.62
C GLY A 801 31.65 33.67 5.34
N VAL A 802 30.31 33.68 5.35
CA VAL A 802 29.50 32.54 5.82
C VAL A 802 29.39 31.52 4.67
N PRO A 803 29.71 30.22 4.87
CA PRO A 803 29.66 29.21 3.81
C PRO A 803 28.22 28.82 3.45
N LEU A 804 27.53 29.70 2.74
CA LEU A 804 26.20 29.47 2.19
C LEU A 804 26.29 28.82 0.80
N PRO A 805 25.38 27.88 0.46
CA PRO A 805 25.39 27.27 -0.85
C PRO A 805 25.00 28.26 -1.95
N TRP A 806 25.70 28.20 -3.08
CA TRP A 806 25.18 28.72 -4.33
C TRP A 806 24.16 27.72 -4.91
N VAL A 807 22.95 28.21 -5.21
CA VAL A 807 21.82 27.36 -5.62
C VAL A 807 21.48 27.63 -7.08
N ALA A 808 21.76 26.64 -7.94
CA ALA A 808 21.28 26.62 -9.32
C ALA A 808 19.92 25.93 -9.37
N SER A 809 18.88 26.61 -9.85
CA SER A 809 17.52 26.08 -9.84
C SER A 809 16.82 26.26 -11.18
N GLN A 810 16.03 25.25 -11.55
CA GLN A 810 15.24 25.27 -12.78
C GLN A 810 13.94 24.50 -12.57
N ALA A 811 12.87 25.00 -13.19
CA ALA A 811 11.53 24.41 -13.10
C ALA A 811 11.10 23.86 -14.46
N VAL A 812 10.38 22.74 -14.46
CA VAL A 812 9.71 22.19 -15.65
C VAL A 812 8.24 21.95 -15.36
N VAL A 813 7.40 22.01 -16.40
CA VAL A 813 5.96 21.77 -16.32
C VAL A 813 5.63 20.36 -16.80
N LEU A 814 4.77 19.67 -16.06
CA LEU A 814 4.31 18.30 -16.25
C LEU A 814 2.78 18.26 -16.41
N SER A 815 2.30 17.26 -17.15
CA SER A 815 0.87 17.08 -17.43
C SER A 815 0.08 16.38 -16.32
N GLN A 816 0.74 15.71 -15.38
CA GLN A 816 0.12 14.92 -14.31
C GLN A 816 0.95 15.00 -13.02
N PRO A 817 0.36 14.71 -11.84
CA PRO A 817 1.05 14.81 -10.56
C PRO A 817 2.17 13.77 -10.42
N LEU A 818 3.29 14.21 -9.83
CA LEU A 818 4.29 13.33 -9.22
C LEU A 818 4.08 13.36 -7.71
N GLN A 819 4.03 12.20 -7.06
CA GLN A 819 3.86 12.06 -5.61
C GLN A 819 4.92 11.11 -5.04
N LYS A 820 5.15 11.21 -3.73
CA LYS A 820 6.06 10.32 -2.98
C LYS A 820 7.46 10.28 -3.62
N LEU A 821 8.03 11.46 -3.83
CA LEU A 821 9.36 11.59 -4.40
C LEU A 821 10.39 10.91 -3.50
N THR A 822 11.28 10.12 -4.11
CA THR A 822 12.45 9.54 -3.44
C THR A 822 13.59 9.36 -4.45
N THR A 823 14.73 8.81 -4.04
CA THR A 823 15.86 8.57 -4.95
C THR A 823 16.42 7.15 -4.84
N THR A 824 17.07 6.72 -5.92
CA THR A 824 17.78 5.42 -5.94
C THR A 824 19.01 5.45 -5.04
N GLN A 825 19.32 4.32 -4.39
CA GLN A 825 20.50 4.15 -3.54
C GLN A 825 21.41 3.06 -4.09
N THR A 826 22.71 3.34 -4.15
CA THR A 826 23.74 2.37 -4.54
C THR A 826 24.81 2.28 -3.46
N LEU A 827 25.61 1.22 -3.48
CA LEU A 827 26.52 0.86 -2.38
C LEU A 827 27.56 1.95 -2.06
N GLN A 828 28.09 2.61 -3.08
CA GLN A 828 29.18 3.60 -3.04
C GLN A 828 28.76 4.96 -3.61
N GLY A 829 27.56 5.08 -4.18
CA GLY A 829 27.06 6.35 -4.74
C GLY A 829 27.79 6.80 -6.00
N ILE A 830 28.35 5.85 -6.75
CA ILE A 830 29.03 6.06 -8.04
C ILE A 830 27.99 6.11 -9.16
N ALA A 831 27.00 5.21 -9.15
CA ALA A 831 25.93 5.24 -10.14
C ALA A 831 25.08 6.51 -10.00
N SER A 832 24.58 7.03 -11.13
CA SER A 832 23.78 8.25 -11.16
C SER A 832 22.48 8.07 -10.37
N ARG A 833 22.14 9.01 -9.49
CA ARG A 833 20.90 8.92 -8.71
C ARG A 833 19.69 9.37 -9.51
N GLN A 834 18.72 8.48 -9.71
CA GLN A 834 17.45 8.80 -10.37
C GLN A 834 16.44 9.32 -9.35
N LEU A 835 15.58 10.24 -9.78
CA LEU A 835 14.42 10.69 -9.02
C LEU A 835 13.26 9.73 -9.29
N LEU A 836 12.71 9.13 -8.23
CA LEU A 836 11.61 8.19 -8.29
C LEU A 836 10.31 8.90 -7.88
N ALA A 837 9.21 8.59 -8.55
CA ALA A 837 7.91 9.19 -8.28
C ALA A 837 6.76 8.23 -8.57
N TYR A 838 5.68 8.34 -7.80
CA TYR A 838 4.39 7.72 -8.09
C TYR A 838 3.51 8.65 -8.93
N LEU A 839 2.84 8.08 -9.94
CA LEU A 839 1.89 8.78 -10.81
C LEU A 839 0.49 8.25 -10.54
N PRO A 840 -0.32 8.91 -9.69
CA PRO A 840 -1.62 8.40 -9.28
C PRO A 840 -2.64 8.35 -10.43
N GLU A 841 -2.53 9.24 -11.43
CA GLU A 841 -3.44 9.25 -12.58
C GLU A 841 -3.13 8.13 -13.58
N SER A 842 -1.85 7.86 -13.81
CA SER A 842 -1.38 6.77 -14.69
C SER A 842 -1.18 5.42 -13.98
N ARG A 843 -1.36 5.36 -12.66
CA ARG A 843 -1.14 4.17 -11.82
C ARG A 843 0.25 3.55 -12.02
N GLY A 844 1.29 4.38 -12.17
CA GLY A 844 2.64 3.94 -12.51
C GLY A 844 3.71 4.46 -11.57
N ILE A 845 4.88 3.81 -11.59
CA ILE A 845 6.10 4.29 -10.92
C ILE A 845 7.06 4.79 -11.99
N LEU A 846 7.52 6.03 -11.88
CA LEU A 846 8.45 6.67 -12.81
C LEU A 846 9.83 6.80 -12.18
N ALA A 847 10.85 6.49 -12.98
CA ALA A 847 12.23 6.83 -12.71
C ALA A 847 12.68 7.93 -13.69
N LEU A 848 12.99 9.11 -13.16
CA LEU A 848 13.51 10.24 -13.93
C LEU A 848 15.04 10.26 -13.88
N PRO A 849 15.72 10.16 -15.04
CA PRO A 849 17.16 10.31 -15.14
C PRO A 849 17.63 11.71 -14.70
N ARG A 850 18.77 11.75 -14.00
CA ARG A 850 19.34 12.98 -13.46
C ARG A 850 19.68 14.02 -14.54
N GLN A 851 20.01 13.58 -15.75
CA GLN A 851 20.36 14.44 -16.90
C GLN A 851 19.17 15.27 -17.39
N ILE A 852 17.95 14.75 -17.26
CA ILE A 852 16.73 15.42 -17.73
C ILE A 852 16.26 16.48 -16.73
N ILE A 853 16.55 16.29 -15.45
CA ILE A 853 16.16 17.22 -14.37
C ILE A 853 17.33 18.09 -13.88
N ASP A 854 18.46 18.11 -14.59
CA ASP A 854 19.59 18.98 -14.23
C ASP A 854 19.23 20.46 -14.41
N PRO A 855 19.37 21.31 -13.37
CA PRO A 855 19.00 22.72 -13.49
C PRO A 855 19.99 23.56 -14.33
N ARG A 856 21.13 22.98 -14.72
CA ARG A 856 22.16 23.65 -15.53
C ARG A 856 21.99 23.35 -17.02
N ARG A 857 20.88 22.73 -17.42
CA ARG A 857 20.51 22.51 -18.83
C ARG A 857 20.47 23.86 -19.57
N PRO A 858 21.18 24.01 -20.70
CA PRO A 858 21.23 25.28 -21.42
C PRO A 858 19.86 25.78 -21.89
N VAL A 859 19.54 27.02 -21.55
CA VAL A 859 18.31 27.72 -21.98
C VAL A 859 18.56 28.42 -23.32
N ASP A 860 17.61 28.30 -24.25
CA ASP A 860 17.62 28.95 -25.58
C ASP A 860 18.84 28.66 -26.48
N ARG A 861 19.66 27.67 -26.13
CA ARG A 861 20.78 27.19 -26.95
C ARG A 861 20.96 25.68 -26.86
N GLU A 862 21.63 25.11 -27.85
CA GLU A 862 22.09 23.72 -27.76
C GLU A 862 23.29 23.60 -26.80
N PRO A 863 23.46 22.45 -26.13
CA PRO A 863 24.66 22.18 -25.35
C PRO A 863 25.89 22.11 -26.27
N THR A 864 27.02 22.60 -25.77
CA THR A 864 28.31 22.49 -26.44
C THR A 864 28.81 21.05 -26.40
N ALA A 865 29.71 20.66 -27.31
CA ALA A 865 30.28 19.31 -27.32
C ALA A 865 30.95 18.94 -25.97
N ALA A 866 31.60 19.91 -25.33
CA ALA A 866 32.23 19.73 -24.04
C ALA A 866 31.21 19.50 -22.89
N GLU A 867 30.10 20.24 -22.88
CA GLU A 867 28.99 20.04 -21.92
C GLU A 867 28.33 18.66 -22.09
N VAL A 868 28.23 18.17 -23.33
CA VAL A 868 27.69 16.82 -23.61
C VAL A 868 28.67 15.74 -23.15
N GLU A 869 29.96 15.84 -23.51
CA GLU A 869 30.97 14.82 -23.16
C GLU A 869 31.25 14.74 -21.66
N ALA A 870 31.42 15.88 -20.99
CA ALA A 870 31.81 15.90 -19.58
C ALA A 870 30.61 15.70 -18.63
N GLU A 871 29.43 16.21 -18.99
CA GLU A 871 28.33 16.36 -18.05
C GLU A 871 27.01 15.74 -18.54
N SER A 872 26.97 15.25 -19.79
CA SER A 872 25.76 14.71 -20.42
C SER A 872 24.58 15.70 -20.39
N LEU A 873 24.86 17.01 -20.48
CA LEU A 873 23.81 18.04 -20.46
C LEU A 873 23.00 18.02 -21.76
N VAL A 874 21.70 18.19 -21.62
CA VAL A 874 20.76 18.32 -22.73
C VAL A 874 20.12 19.71 -22.72
N LYS A 875 19.70 20.22 -23.88
CA LYS A 875 19.00 21.51 -23.97
C LYS A 875 17.78 21.54 -23.07
N TYR A 876 17.55 22.66 -22.40
CA TYR A 876 16.38 22.87 -21.56
C TYR A 876 15.09 22.90 -22.40
N SER A 877 14.06 22.24 -21.88
CA SER A 877 12.68 22.33 -22.37
C SER A 877 11.79 22.64 -21.16
N PRO A 878 10.98 23.70 -21.20
CA PRO A 878 10.10 24.07 -20.09
C PRO A 878 8.95 23.06 -19.89
N GLN A 879 8.62 22.28 -20.92
CA GLN A 879 7.69 21.16 -20.82
C GLN A 879 8.47 19.86 -20.73
N LEU A 880 8.18 19.07 -19.70
CA LEU A 880 8.68 17.71 -19.54
C LEU A 880 7.54 16.73 -19.85
N GLU A 881 7.65 16.08 -21.01
CA GLU A 881 6.76 14.96 -21.34
C GLU A 881 7.24 13.70 -20.62
N ILE A 882 6.31 12.94 -20.06
CA ILE A 882 6.63 11.70 -19.38
C ILE A 882 6.83 10.62 -20.44
N ASP A 883 8.08 10.18 -20.58
CA ASP A 883 8.43 9.05 -21.45
C ASP A 883 7.97 7.75 -20.78
N ALA A 884 7.11 7.00 -21.47
CA ALA A 884 6.61 5.70 -20.99
C ALA A 884 7.74 4.70 -20.69
N ARG A 885 8.92 4.85 -21.33
CA ARG A 885 10.10 4.03 -21.02
C ARG A 885 10.62 4.22 -19.60
N GLY A 886 10.42 5.41 -19.01
CA GLY A 886 10.79 5.67 -17.62
C GLY A 886 9.80 5.08 -16.60
N ILE A 887 8.67 4.54 -17.05
CA ILE A 887 7.68 3.89 -16.17
C ILE A 887 8.16 2.46 -15.87
N ILE A 888 8.79 2.29 -14.72
CA ILE A 888 9.42 1.02 -14.31
C ILE A 888 8.39 -0.06 -13.96
N SER A 889 7.16 0.34 -13.66
CA SER A 889 6.03 -0.58 -13.48
C SER A 889 5.42 -1.06 -14.80
N HIS A 890 5.91 -0.58 -15.96
CA HIS A 890 5.48 -1.00 -17.30
C HIS A 890 3.94 -1.12 -17.44
N GLU A 891 3.40 -2.31 -17.69
CA GLU A 891 1.97 -2.59 -17.85
C GLU A 891 1.25 -2.85 -16.51
N LEU A 892 1.97 -2.87 -15.39
CA LEU A 892 1.41 -3.10 -14.05
C LEU A 892 0.83 -1.81 -13.48
N ASP A 893 -0.50 -1.80 -13.35
CA ASP A 893 -1.24 -0.75 -12.65
C ASP A 893 -0.99 -0.84 -11.14
N VAL A 894 -0.10 0.00 -10.60
CA VAL A 894 0.16 0.13 -9.16
C VAL A 894 -0.77 1.18 -8.57
N VAL A 895 -1.68 0.76 -7.69
CA VAL A 895 -2.72 1.63 -7.13
C VAL A 895 -2.41 2.00 -5.67
N GLY A 896 -2.74 3.24 -5.30
CA GLY A 896 -2.80 3.70 -3.92
C GLY A 896 -1.47 3.64 -3.16
N VAL A 897 -0.36 4.03 -3.79
CA VAL A 897 0.98 4.05 -3.16
C VAL A 897 1.04 5.10 -2.05
N GLU A 898 1.40 4.65 -0.85
CA GLU A 898 1.64 5.52 0.31
C GLU A 898 3.10 5.94 0.43
N ASP A 899 4.05 5.11 0.00
CA ASP A 899 5.47 5.47 0.03
C ASP A 899 6.31 4.56 -0.89
N ILE A 900 7.52 5.02 -1.20
CA ILE A 900 8.51 4.30 -2.00
C ILE A 900 9.83 4.26 -1.21
N ILE A 901 10.33 3.06 -0.94
CA ILE A 901 11.62 2.85 -0.27
C ILE A 901 12.61 2.16 -1.20
N THR A 902 13.87 2.56 -1.08
CA THR A 902 14.97 1.97 -1.83
C THR A 902 16.02 1.39 -0.89
N THR A 903 16.84 0.48 -1.39
CA THR A 903 18.02 -0.04 -0.69
C THR A 903 19.09 -0.44 -1.70
N PRO A 904 20.38 -0.26 -1.40
CA PRO A 904 21.44 -0.72 -2.29
C PRO A 904 21.50 -2.25 -2.36
N ALA A 905 21.84 -2.77 -3.54
CA ALA A 905 22.34 -4.14 -3.69
C ALA A 905 23.82 -4.22 -3.24
N ALA A 906 24.40 -5.42 -3.24
CA ALA A 906 25.84 -5.57 -2.99
C ALA A 906 26.69 -5.15 -4.21
N VAL A 907 26.07 -5.07 -5.38
CA VAL A 907 26.65 -4.51 -6.61
C VAL A 907 26.30 -3.03 -6.73
N GLU A 908 27.22 -2.24 -7.26
CA GLU A 908 27.09 -0.78 -7.35
C GLU A 908 26.09 -0.35 -8.42
N SER A 909 25.95 -1.14 -9.49
CA SER A 909 25.05 -0.79 -10.60
C SER A 909 23.55 -0.84 -10.24
N THR A 910 23.18 -1.49 -9.13
CA THR A 910 21.79 -1.90 -8.87
C THR A 910 21.24 -1.34 -7.55
N SER A 911 20.03 -0.76 -7.63
CA SER A 911 19.20 -0.36 -6.50
C SER A 911 17.95 -1.25 -6.45
N LEU A 912 17.53 -1.67 -5.27
CA LEU A 912 16.23 -2.34 -5.08
C LEU A 912 15.18 -1.29 -4.72
N LEU A 913 13.95 -1.47 -5.21
CA LEU A 913 12.82 -0.58 -4.97
C LEU A 913 11.62 -1.37 -4.47
N LEU A 914 10.91 -0.80 -3.50
CA LEU A 914 9.58 -1.25 -3.08
C LEU A 914 8.64 -0.04 -2.97
N ALA A 915 7.54 -0.08 -3.72
CA ALA A 915 6.40 0.80 -3.54
C ALA A 915 5.31 0.04 -2.78
N TYR A 916 4.73 0.67 -1.75
CA TYR A 916 3.71 0.04 -0.92
C TYR A 916 2.57 1.00 -0.58
N GLY A 917 1.38 0.45 -0.35
CA GLY A 917 0.17 1.18 0.05
C GLY A 917 -1.06 0.28 -0.05
N VAL A 918 -1.96 0.56 -0.99
CA VAL A 918 -3.01 -0.41 -1.40
C VAL A 918 -2.36 -1.61 -2.07
N ASP A 919 -1.50 -1.38 -3.07
CA ASP A 919 -0.70 -2.41 -3.70
C ASP A 919 0.70 -2.50 -3.10
N VAL A 920 1.36 -3.62 -3.40
CA VAL A 920 2.79 -3.81 -3.14
C VAL A 920 3.48 -4.15 -4.45
N PHE A 921 4.43 -3.32 -4.87
CA PHE A 921 5.24 -3.51 -6.07
C PHE A 921 6.72 -3.45 -5.71
N GLY A 922 7.50 -4.44 -6.13
CA GLY A 922 8.94 -4.47 -5.94
C GLY A 922 9.66 -4.73 -7.25
N THR A 923 10.81 -4.09 -7.45
CA THR A 923 11.65 -4.28 -8.65
C THR A 923 13.11 -3.91 -8.39
N ARG A 924 13.96 -4.15 -9.39
CA ARG A 924 15.38 -3.76 -9.43
C ARG A 924 15.57 -2.66 -10.45
N LEU A 925 16.41 -1.69 -10.12
CA LEU A 925 16.74 -0.56 -10.96
C LEU A 925 18.24 -0.51 -11.21
N THR A 926 18.62 -0.16 -12.43
CA THR A 926 20.02 0.02 -12.82
C THR A 926 20.23 1.43 -13.34
N PRO A 927 20.44 2.42 -12.45
CA PRO A 927 20.36 3.83 -12.83
C PRO A 927 21.33 4.27 -13.92
N SER A 928 22.49 3.60 -14.01
CA SER A 928 23.52 3.83 -15.02
C SER A 928 23.78 2.59 -15.90
N GLY A 929 22.82 1.66 -15.94
CA GLY A 929 22.98 0.34 -16.57
C GLY A 929 23.87 -0.63 -15.77
N LEU A 930 23.94 -1.87 -16.23
CA LEU A 930 24.73 -2.93 -15.60
C LEU A 930 26.20 -2.84 -16.07
N PHE A 931 27.09 -2.31 -15.21
CA PHE A 931 28.53 -2.21 -15.51
C PHE A 931 29.43 -3.14 -14.68
N ASP A 932 28.89 -3.73 -13.61
CA ASP A 932 29.61 -4.66 -12.72
C ASP A 932 29.05 -6.09 -12.77
N ILE A 933 28.03 -6.34 -13.58
CA ILE A 933 27.45 -7.66 -13.86
C ILE A 933 27.42 -7.88 -15.37
N LEU A 934 27.75 -9.11 -15.78
CA LEU A 934 27.60 -9.54 -17.16
C LEU A 934 26.12 -9.75 -17.50
N GLY A 935 25.58 -8.96 -18.42
CA GLY A 935 24.16 -9.02 -18.81
C GLY A 935 23.75 -10.39 -19.39
N LYS A 936 22.45 -10.72 -19.29
CA LYS A 936 21.87 -11.96 -19.85
C LYS A 936 22.13 -12.12 -21.36
N GLY A 937 22.23 -11.01 -22.10
CA GLY A 937 22.51 -11.00 -23.54
C GLY A 937 23.96 -11.35 -23.93
N PHE A 938 24.87 -11.59 -22.99
CA PHE A 938 26.26 -11.94 -23.31
C PHE A 938 26.36 -13.33 -23.98
N ASN A 939 26.91 -13.36 -25.20
CA ASN A 939 26.99 -14.59 -26.00
C ASN A 939 28.14 -15.49 -25.55
N LYS A 940 27.92 -16.26 -24.47
CA LYS A 940 28.87 -17.22 -23.91
C LYS A 940 29.25 -18.31 -24.91
N ILE A 941 28.32 -18.74 -25.77
CA ILE A 941 28.55 -19.79 -26.77
C ILE A 941 29.60 -19.33 -27.79
N SER A 942 29.48 -18.09 -28.29
CA SER A 942 30.46 -17.49 -29.20
C SER A 942 31.84 -17.36 -28.56
N LEU A 943 31.90 -16.94 -27.29
CA LEU A 943 33.15 -16.86 -26.53
C LEU A 943 33.83 -18.24 -26.44
N VAL A 944 33.10 -19.26 -25.96
CA VAL A 944 33.62 -20.62 -25.80
C VAL A 944 34.03 -21.21 -27.16
N GLY A 945 33.20 -21.04 -28.19
CA GLY A 945 33.49 -21.52 -29.54
C GLY A 945 34.76 -20.89 -30.13
N THR A 946 34.95 -19.58 -29.92
CA THR A 946 36.14 -18.86 -30.38
C THR A 946 37.40 -19.35 -29.66
N VAL A 947 37.33 -19.55 -28.33
CA VAL A 947 38.46 -20.07 -27.55
C VAL A 947 38.85 -21.48 -28.02
N LEU A 948 37.88 -22.36 -28.27
CA LEU A 948 38.14 -23.71 -28.77
C LEU A 948 38.72 -23.70 -30.19
N ALA A 949 38.22 -22.83 -31.08
CA ALA A 949 38.74 -22.69 -32.43
C ALA A 949 40.19 -22.18 -32.43
N LEU A 950 40.51 -21.18 -31.61
CA LEU A 950 41.87 -20.68 -31.43
C LEU A 950 42.79 -21.75 -30.84
N PHE A 951 42.33 -22.50 -29.83
CA PHE A 951 43.10 -23.58 -29.23
C PHE A 951 43.42 -24.69 -30.25
N ALA A 952 42.44 -25.12 -31.04
CA ALA A 952 42.65 -26.10 -32.12
C ALA A 952 43.61 -25.55 -33.20
N GLY A 953 43.47 -24.26 -33.55
CA GLY A 953 44.40 -23.58 -34.46
C GLY A 953 45.84 -23.54 -33.94
N VAL A 954 46.04 -23.24 -32.66
CA VAL A 954 47.35 -23.29 -32.01
C VAL A 954 47.92 -24.71 -32.00
N LEU A 955 47.13 -25.74 -31.67
CA LEU A 955 47.59 -27.13 -31.71
C LEU A 955 47.99 -27.57 -33.12
N PHE A 956 47.27 -27.10 -34.14
CA PHE A 956 47.57 -27.41 -35.53
C PHE A 956 48.82 -26.66 -36.04
N LEU A 957 49.04 -25.42 -35.59
CA LEU A 957 50.19 -24.60 -35.97
C LEU A 957 51.44 -24.85 -35.12
N ALA A 958 51.31 -25.33 -33.88
CA ALA A 958 52.45 -25.60 -32.98
C ALA A 958 53.52 -26.56 -33.54
N PRO A 959 53.20 -27.58 -34.35
CA PRO A 959 54.21 -28.42 -35.00
C PRO A 959 54.75 -27.86 -36.32
N VAL A 960 54.27 -26.69 -36.79
CA VAL A 960 54.79 -25.94 -37.95
C VAL A 960 55.77 -24.88 -37.48
#